data_AF-A0A8H4B295-F1
#
_entry.id   AF-A0A8H4B295-F1
#
_cell.length_a   1.000
_cell.length_b   1.000
_cell.length_c   1.000
_cell.angle_alpha   90.00
_cell.angle_beta   90.00
_cell.angle_gamma   90.00
#
_symmetry.space_group_name_H-M   'P 1'
#
loop_
_entity.id
_entity.type
_entity.pdbx_description
1 polymer ?
#
loop_
_entity_poly.entity_id
_entity_poly.type
_entity_poly.pdbx_seq_one_letter_code
_entity_poly.pdbx_strand_id
1 'polypeptide(L)'
;MMKLVFPRQDIPTIDTEEDGSQEQPIAFASYVHGYSHRYLICLCRNRRVVVWSLKTRRYLESNPLSFIQDDDTDTDLNDSEDWPLDYNEPLNPLPPIPKKYIQALVSSNIHSPMTFHFVVFIPTSSDGYFRLYRARVDTSGGLREMSMIGQTFNNPSEQLQSRDFPFRNLVDMGLTHTHLVEESEPDNEDGPIWRQEWRLWALWKRNRQATLTYTNFNITYYGSIDSNIEDAITAIEMFNFGKRWEFVTKSPIKTHDHGYLANMLKDGDELLDHVQVYTDYLFSPGRFSTSIIKYALEKYVKNIVKDESEVFNILNIDGDLKQKVKQVVAKHIRLHNDRENDIPLENEHRTSVINEWLRFVLLCIEIQERASFPMSLSLVQSGSFVGITHQDSISVLRVCDILEFIQYYTGEEAHELNLSMSYNQLFPSYPMINECEEIDMINVFAASNLVISSMTEIDLLNFDRKIIRTLSKPMMVSVAQSVSELYDTHLRHRLTPDLRAKIWFKLDLCSQLDRTIQTIIGALNDVKYILRERDDRIDTVKTTIFMDALIASAATDVIQSHYIIARNIFLLLVVILNTKPNSGHEQRVSMAMSTLYVHMILKWMSEQSAYSDATTESTSINVDDGMFKRFSHLNMISATRSVSESPDLRYSLLYSLIVQQYPLNLRFRSQLMPIIITRGVQELLDEIGFLPEAPHLMVMAPETYAKFGHLLETSGYIGHLHQYVRLLLDTPANLYLHGKQLLKERKFDEAEHKFKRAGSGFAHDMTLPPYTAGPIIPSQDYIPGNLTAYYRHVAVLYENCEQPLHVINFCKLALEAFSNEQRQTPEGRNLVSQLYTKIFTNALKKDMFDLAYNAIASNPNSISQQANLRPFVRDMCEKKQVSKLLEFPFINFRRDFETILEFHARTHDIKESPNYSKICYTYYLSRQQNRDAARIMYQYANKVENMGSIFDNFQKGMTELASSYLSAINALEVLDKSLAWFHYNSLPPSDNVRARKRQKVDKELMNDDGEPITEVITIADLTKRYTMVMARLELGREFSDQVTPMKSQEAVKLCSFAGKFDLAISIAKLFEIPLDDVFDGMTRKCLSLINSNMPVSNMHKFSWVKGNESTQFIHGTDKDKAWAMLRKYLDKYDKKEETLSRYRAVVLKTMLTVDSYVSIPEWLTSFYKV
;
A
#
# COMPACT_ATOMS: atom_id res chain seq x y z
N MET A 1 -45.90 8.00 31.65
CA MET A 1 -45.88 9.27 32.41
C MET A 1 -47.26 9.79 32.82
N MET A 2 -48.36 9.63 32.04
CA MET A 2 -49.70 10.12 32.45
C MET A 2 -50.24 9.54 33.78
N LYS A 3 -49.87 8.31 34.18
CA LYS A 3 -50.29 7.73 35.48
C LYS A 3 -49.71 8.43 36.73
N LEU A 4 -48.70 9.30 36.58
CA LEU A 4 -48.01 9.93 37.72
C LEU A 4 -48.54 11.34 38.06
N VAL A 5 -49.44 11.92 37.25
CA VAL A 5 -49.83 13.36 37.36
C VAL A 5 -51.29 13.57 37.77
N PHE A 6 -52.18 12.59 37.61
CA PHE A 6 -53.62 12.77 37.82
C PHE A 6 -54.18 11.97 39.03
N PRO A 7 -55.09 12.55 39.84
CA PRO A 7 -55.84 11.80 40.84
C PRO A 7 -56.78 10.79 40.16
N ARG A 8 -56.94 9.62 40.80
CA ARG A 8 -57.54 8.38 40.28
C ARG A 8 -59.02 8.43 39.82
N GLN A 9 -59.70 9.57 39.80
CA GLN A 9 -61.16 9.59 39.64
C GLN A 9 -61.72 9.99 38.27
N ASP A 10 -60.92 10.52 37.33
CA ASP A 10 -61.44 10.92 36.00
C ASP A 10 -60.64 10.35 34.81
N ILE A 11 -59.96 9.23 34.98
CA ILE A 11 -59.33 8.51 33.85
C ILE A 11 -60.27 7.35 33.48
N PRO A 12 -60.84 7.31 32.26
CA PRO A 12 -61.57 6.12 31.81
C PRO A 12 -60.61 4.93 31.86
N THR A 13 -61.03 3.91 32.59
CA THR A 13 -60.32 2.66 32.82
C THR A 13 -59.87 2.07 31.48
N ILE A 14 -58.55 1.93 31.30
CA ILE A 14 -57.97 1.08 30.25
C ILE A 14 -58.12 -0.36 30.76
N ASP A 15 -59.34 -0.88 30.63
CA ASP A 15 -59.58 -2.31 30.65
C ASP A 15 -59.56 -2.83 29.21
N THR A 16 -59.06 -4.04 29.11
CA THR A 16 -58.65 -4.79 27.93
C THR A 16 -59.81 -5.12 26.99
N GLU A 17 -60.11 -4.28 26.01
CA GLU A 17 -60.76 -4.68 24.75
C GLU A 17 -60.17 -3.82 23.61
N GLU A 18 -60.10 -4.40 22.40
CA GLU A 18 -59.29 -3.94 21.26
C GLU A 18 -59.71 -2.58 20.64
N ASP A 19 -60.57 -1.81 21.31
CA ASP A 19 -61.00 -0.47 20.91
C ASP A 19 -60.77 0.56 22.02
N GLY A 20 -59.69 1.34 21.92
CA GLY A 20 -59.38 2.42 22.87
C GLY A 20 -60.51 3.47 22.98
N SER A 21 -60.72 4.03 24.17
CA SER A 21 -61.77 5.05 24.43
C SER A 21 -61.72 6.22 23.43
N GLN A 22 -62.87 6.74 23.00
CA GLN A 22 -62.93 7.87 22.04
C GLN A 22 -62.25 9.16 22.56
N GLU A 23 -62.10 9.32 23.88
CA GLU A 23 -61.42 10.45 24.51
C GLU A 23 -59.91 10.24 24.69
N GLN A 24 -59.38 9.08 24.27
CA GLN A 24 -57.97 8.76 24.40
C GLN A 24 -57.11 9.82 23.67
N PRO A 25 -56.15 10.46 24.36
CA PRO A 25 -55.21 11.38 23.71
C PRO A 25 -54.24 10.59 22.82
N ILE A 26 -54.15 10.98 21.56
CA ILE A 26 -53.26 10.41 20.54
C ILE A 26 -51.98 11.24 20.40
N ALA A 27 -52.10 12.55 20.55
CA ALA A 27 -50.99 13.48 20.53
C ALA A 27 -51.13 14.48 21.68
N PHE A 28 -50.02 14.97 22.20
CA PHE A 28 -50.02 16.08 23.13
C PHE A 28 -48.81 16.98 22.93
N ALA A 29 -48.96 18.27 23.23
CA ALA A 29 -47.89 19.26 23.27
C ALA A 29 -47.96 20.05 24.57
N SER A 30 -46.82 20.42 25.12
CA SER A 30 -46.75 21.31 26.29
C SER A 30 -46.34 22.71 25.86
N TYR A 31 -47.03 23.72 26.39
CA TYR A 31 -46.65 25.11 26.24
C TYR A 31 -46.40 25.74 27.61
N VAL A 32 -45.34 26.54 27.73
CA VAL A 32 -45.00 27.25 28.96
C VAL A 32 -45.15 28.74 28.69
N HIS A 33 -46.04 29.37 29.44
CA HIS A 33 -46.34 30.79 29.35
C HIS A 33 -45.67 31.52 30.54
N GLY A 34 -44.69 32.37 30.24
CA GLY A 34 -43.84 33.01 31.25
C GLY A 34 -43.17 31.98 32.18
N TYR A 35 -42.89 32.36 33.43
CA TYR A 35 -42.26 31.46 34.41
C TYR A 35 -43.24 30.55 35.18
N SER A 36 -44.55 30.78 35.11
CA SER A 36 -45.50 30.22 36.10
C SER A 36 -46.71 29.46 35.54
N HIS A 37 -47.07 29.60 34.26
CA HIS A 37 -48.24 28.95 33.67
C HIS A 37 -47.80 27.88 32.67
N ARG A 38 -48.31 26.65 32.82
CA ARG A 38 -48.01 25.53 31.92
C ARG A 38 -49.30 24.91 31.41
N TYR A 39 -49.40 24.77 30.10
CA TYR A 39 -50.54 24.21 29.41
C TYR A 39 -50.16 22.88 28.75
N LEU A 40 -51.09 21.94 28.75
CA LEU A 40 -50.99 20.68 28.03
C LEU A 40 -52.13 20.62 27.02
N ILE A 41 -51.77 20.60 25.73
CA ILE A 41 -52.69 20.58 24.60
C ILE A 41 -52.74 19.13 24.11
N CYS A 42 -53.92 18.54 23.98
CA CYS A 42 -54.13 17.14 23.61
C CYS A 42 -55.05 17.02 22.40
N LEU A 43 -54.72 16.12 21.47
CA LEU A 43 -55.59 15.70 20.36
C LEU A 43 -56.15 14.34 20.74
N CYS A 44 -57.46 14.25 20.86
CA CYS A 44 -58.16 13.02 21.23
C CYS A 44 -58.63 12.22 20.02
N ARG A 45 -58.90 10.91 20.21
CA ARG A 45 -59.35 9.97 19.18
C ARG A 45 -60.63 10.42 18.47
N ASN A 46 -61.50 11.13 19.16
CA ASN A 46 -62.71 11.78 18.66
C ASN A 46 -62.47 13.08 17.84
N ARG A 47 -61.23 13.35 17.41
CA ARG A 47 -60.86 14.57 16.65
C ARG A 47 -61.23 15.86 17.39
N ARG A 48 -60.97 15.91 18.69
CA ARG A 48 -61.10 17.13 19.50
C ARG A 48 -59.73 17.56 19.99
N VAL A 49 -59.47 18.87 19.93
CA VAL A 49 -58.33 19.47 20.63
C VAL A 49 -58.81 19.90 22.01
N VAL A 50 -58.06 19.53 23.04
CA VAL A 50 -58.34 19.83 24.45
C VAL A 50 -57.16 20.54 25.07
N VAL A 51 -57.40 21.65 25.78
CA VAL A 51 -56.35 22.38 26.51
C VAL A 51 -56.53 22.22 28.02
N TRP A 52 -55.47 21.79 28.69
CA TRP A 52 -55.41 21.62 30.15
C TRP A 52 -54.44 22.63 30.76
N SER A 53 -54.82 23.23 31.89
CA SER A 53 -53.86 23.97 32.72
C SER A 53 -53.27 23.06 33.77
N LEU A 54 -51.94 22.89 33.76
CA LEU A 54 -51.24 22.06 34.74
C LEU A 54 -51.17 22.72 36.12
N LYS A 55 -51.32 24.05 36.18
CA LYS A 55 -51.35 24.82 37.44
C LYS A 55 -52.66 24.60 38.18
N THR A 56 -53.79 24.65 37.48
CA THR A 56 -55.13 24.43 38.07
C THR A 56 -55.56 22.97 38.03
N ARG A 57 -54.87 22.12 37.25
CA ARG A 57 -55.24 20.72 36.94
C ARG A 57 -56.68 20.60 36.42
N ARG A 58 -57.17 21.65 35.74
CA ARG A 58 -58.51 21.69 35.16
C ARG A 58 -58.42 21.70 33.64
N TYR A 59 -59.42 21.06 33.05
CA TYR A 59 -59.78 21.22 31.66
C TYR A 59 -60.24 22.67 31.42
N LEU A 60 -59.71 23.31 30.38
CA LEU A 60 -60.04 24.70 30.03
C LEU A 60 -61.04 24.76 28.89
N GLU A 61 -60.78 24.05 27.79
CA GLU A 61 -61.61 24.13 26.57
C GLU A 61 -61.45 22.86 25.72
N SER A 62 -62.49 22.52 24.93
CA SER A 62 -62.40 21.56 23.84
C SER A 62 -63.05 22.11 22.59
N ASN A 63 -62.27 22.15 21.52
CA ASN A 63 -62.74 22.55 20.21
C ASN A 63 -62.89 21.30 19.32
N PRO A 64 -64.11 20.99 18.80
CA PRO A 64 -64.30 19.91 17.86
C PRO A 64 -63.68 20.27 16.49
N LEU A 65 -62.92 19.34 15.91
CA LEU A 65 -62.32 19.54 14.60
C LEU A 65 -63.34 19.11 13.52
N SER A 66 -64.40 19.90 13.34
CA SER A 66 -65.29 19.75 12.18
C SER A 66 -64.60 20.28 10.91
N PHE A 67 -64.98 19.74 9.76
CA PHE A 67 -64.70 20.36 8.47
C PHE A 67 -65.57 21.63 8.40
N ILE A 68 -64.95 22.79 8.25
CA ILE A 68 -65.67 24.07 8.07
C ILE A 68 -65.51 24.38 6.59
N GLN A 69 -66.64 24.40 5.87
CA GLN A 69 -66.75 24.99 4.55
C GLN A 69 -66.81 26.51 4.80
N ASP A 70 -65.92 27.29 4.22
CA ASP A 70 -65.99 28.75 4.29
C ASP A 70 -67.25 29.20 3.52
N ASP A 71 -68.37 29.39 4.21
CA ASP A 71 -69.63 29.87 3.62
C ASP A 71 -69.74 31.42 3.58
N ASP A 72 -68.70 32.16 4.01
CA ASP A 72 -68.75 33.62 4.12
C ASP A 72 -67.64 34.32 3.31
N THR A 73 -67.77 34.32 1.98
CA THR A 73 -67.24 35.43 1.15
C THR A 73 -68.25 35.79 0.05
N ASP A 74 -69.17 36.70 0.36
CA ASP A 74 -69.83 37.55 -0.63
C ASP A 74 -68.78 38.48 -1.27
N THR A 75 -68.02 37.97 -2.25
CA THR A 75 -67.29 38.80 -3.21
C THR A 75 -67.30 38.11 -4.57
N ASP A 76 -67.89 38.78 -5.55
CA ASP A 76 -67.92 38.43 -6.98
C ASP A 76 -66.50 38.12 -7.52
N LEU A 77 -66.11 36.85 -7.52
CA LEU A 77 -64.99 36.31 -8.30
C LEU A 77 -65.43 34.97 -8.92
N ASN A 78 -66.10 35.10 -10.06
CA ASN A 78 -66.68 34.02 -10.85
C ASN A 78 -65.66 33.17 -11.63
N ASP A 79 -64.45 32.93 -11.10
CA ASP A 79 -63.44 32.07 -11.72
C ASP A 79 -62.61 31.35 -10.63
N SER A 80 -63.23 30.39 -9.92
CA SER A 80 -62.49 29.33 -9.19
C SER A 80 -63.37 28.10 -8.95
N GLU A 81 -63.98 27.58 -10.02
CA GLU A 81 -64.45 26.18 -10.05
C GLU A 81 -63.23 25.26 -10.13
N ASP A 82 -62.64 24.84 -9.00
CA ASP A 82 -61.70 23.69 -8.96
C ASP A 82 -61.35 23.23 -7.51
N TRP A 83 -62.37 22.96 -6.68
CA TRP A 83 -62.19 22.17 -5.45
C TRP A 83 -62.70 20.74 -5.70
N PRO A 84 -61.84 19.70 -5.67
CA PRO A 84 -62.29 18.34 -5.96
C PRO A 84 -63.02 17.70 -4.75
N LEU A 85 -64.31 17.42 -4.98
CA LEU A 85 -65.06 16.19 -4.66
C LEU A 85 -65.26 15.75 -3.18
N ASP A 86 -66.53 15.65 -2.80
CA ASP A 86 -67.18 14.79 -1.78
C ASP A 86 -66.48 14.59 -0.40
N TYR A 87 -66.68 15.53 0.53
CA TYR A 87 -66.22 15.44 1.93
C TYR A 87 -67.33 15.16 2.96
N ASN A 88 -68.29 14.28 2.64
CA ASN A 88 -69.25 13.73 3.61
C ASN A 88 -68.80 12.34 4.13
N GLU A 89 -67.54 12.22 4.58
CA GLU A 89 -67.12 11.00 5.25
C GLU A 89 -67.59 10.96 6.72
N PRO A 90 -68.05 9.80 7.23
CA PRO A 90 -68.26 9.65 8.65
C PRO A 90 -66.92 9.91 9.38
N LEU A 91 -66.94 10.79 10.37
CA LEU A 91 -65.80 11.14 11.24
C LEU A 91 -65.34 9.91 12.02
N ASN A 92 -64.66 8.98 11.36
CA ASN A 92 -64.12 7.80 12.01
C ASN A 92 -63.09 8.24 13.06
N PRO A 93 -63.12 7.59 14.25
CA PRO A 93 -62.14 7.87 15.29
C PRO A 93 -60.73 7.63 14.74
N LEU A 94 -59.81 8.52 15.09
CA LEU A 94 -58.41 8.38 14.71
C LEU A 94 -57.85 7.03 15.20
N PRO A 95 -56.80 6.48 14.57
CA PRO A 95 -56.19 5.23 15.03
C PRO A 95 -55.64 5.40 16.46
N PRO A 96 -55.72 4.37 17.32
CA PRO A 96 -55.32 4.46 18.73
C PRO A 96 -53.79 4.57 18.94
N ILE A 97 -53.01 4.46 17.86
CA ILE A 97 -51.55 4.55 17.89
C ILE A 97 -51.14 6.01 18.08
N PRO A 98 -50.47 6.36 19.19
CA PRO A 98 -50.06 7.73 19.45
C PRO A 98 -49.05 8.19 18.39
N LYS A 99 -49.26 9.40 17.88
CA LYS A 99 -48.44 10.03 16.85
C LYS A 99 -48.25 11.50 17.16
N LYS A 100 -47.19 12.11 16.64
CA LYS A 100 -46.93 13.54 16.85
C LYS A 100 -47.74 14.38 15.88
N TYR A 101 -49.03 14.53 16.20
CA TYR A 101 -49.98 15.33 15.43
C TYR A 101 -50.22 16.73 15.98
N ILE A 102 -49.61 17.09 17.11
CA ILE A 102 -49.65 18.46 17.65
C ILE A 102 -48.23 18.92 17.96
N GLN A 103 -47.93 20.16 17.62
CA GLN A 103 -46.74 20.87 18.06
C GLN A 103 -47.08 22.30 18.49
N ALA A 104 -46.68 22.69 19.70
CA ALA A 104 -46.82 24.07 20.17
C ALA A 104 -45.65 24.94 19.67
N LEU A 105 -45.95 26.21 19.34
CA LEU A 105 -44.96 27.21 18.98
C LEU A 105 -44.36 27.80 20.26
N VAL A 106 -43.08 27.56 20.49
CA VAL A 106 -42.36 28.04 21.67
C VAL A 106 -41.25 28.96 21.19
N SER A 107 -41.39 30.27 21.44
CA SER A 107 -40.37 31.29 21.15
C SER A 107 -39.67 31.69 22.45
N SER A 108 -38.35 31.91 22.39
CA SER A 108 -37.55 32.34 23.55
C SER A 108 -37.84 33.78 23.99
N ASN A 109 -38.36 34.61 23.08
CA ASN A 109 -38.67 36.01 23.32
C ASN A 109 -40.18 36.21 23.46
N ILE A 110 -40.66 36.25 24.70
CA ILE A 110 -42.08 36.39 25.04
C ILE A 110 -42.45 37.87 25.00
N HIS A 111 -42.71 38.43 23.82
CA HIS A 111 -43.18 39.82 23.71
C HIS A 111 -44.71 39.95 23.68
N SER A 112 -45.45 38.87 23.39
CA SER A 112 -46.90 38.83 23.62
C SER A 112 -47.22 38.09 24.93
N PRO A 113 -47.58 38.80 26.01
CA PRO A 113 -47.78 38.21 27.33
C PRO A 113 -49.13 37.49 27.48
N MET A 114 -49.93 37.34 26.42
CA MET A 114 -51.30 36.82 26.52
C MET A 114 -51.69 35.86 25.37
N THR A 115 -50.80 35.49 24.46
CA THR A 115 -51.16 34.57 23.35
C THR A 115 -50.15 33.45 23.16
N PHE A 116 -50.63 32.29 22.71
CA PHE A 116 -49.77 31.21 22.23
C PHE A 116 -50.38 30.51 21.02
N HIS A 117 -49.51 29.92 20.21
CA HIS A 117 -49.87 29.29 18.94
C HIS A 117 -49.51 27.81 18.95
N PHE A 118 -50.26 27.00 18.21
CA PHE A 118 -49.92 25.59 17.99
C PHE A 118 -50.48 25.07 16.68
N VAL A 119 -49.80 24.09 16.10
CA VAL A 119 -50.19 23.43 14.85
C VAL A 119 -50.70 22.03 15.15
N VAL A 120 -51.80 21.65 14.49
CA VAL A 120 -52.40 20.32 14.56
C VAL A 120 -52.48 19.71 13.17
N PHE A 121 -52.00 18.48 13.00
CA PHE A 121 -52.20 17.69 11.80
C PHE A 121 -53.38 16.73 11.98
N ILE A 122 -54.25 16.66 10.97
CA ILE A 122 -55.45 15.82 11.00
C ILE A 122 -55.43 14.91 9.77
N PRO A 123 -55.26 13.59 9.95
CA PRO A 123 -55.33 12.65 8.84
C PRO A 123 -56.79 12.45 8.39
N THR A 124 -57.01 12.44 7.07
CA THR A 124 -58.27 12.08 6.41
C THR A 124 -58.04 10.85 5.51
N SER A 125 -59.07 10.33 4.85
CA SER A 125 -58.96 9.20 3.92
C SER A 125 -58.28 9.57 2.59
N SER A 126 -58.37 10.83 2.17
CA SER A 126 -57.85 11.35 0.90
C SER A 126 -56.48 11.99 1.10
N ASP A 127 -56.40 13.08 1.87
CA ASP A 127 -55.15 13.76 2.21
C ASP A 127 -55.27 14.58 3.50
N GLY A 128 -54.34 14.39 4.43
CA GLY A 128 -54.34 15.08 5.72
C GLY A 128 -54.06 16.57 5.58
N TYR A 129 -54.52 17.37 6.55
CA TYR A 129 -54.32 18.83 6.56
C TYR A 129 -53.72 19.31 7.89
N PHE A 130 -53.02 20.46 7.84
CA PHE A 130 -52.52 21.16 9.01
C PHE A 130 -53.43 22.34 9.35
N ARG A 131 -53.71 22.53 10.64
CA ARG A 131 -54.41 23.70 11.19
C ARG A 131 -53.51 24.42 12.17
N LEU A 132 -53.42 25.75 12.03
CA LEU A 132 -52.78 26.65 12.98
C LEU A 132 -53.84 27.27 13.89
N TYR A 133 -53.65 27.15 15.20
CA TYR A 133 -54.53 27.71 16.22
C TYR A 133 -53.84 28.81 17.02
N ARG A 134 -54.62 29.82 17.40
CA ARG A 134 -54.27 30.87 18.37
C ARG A 134 -55.08 30.68 19.63
N ALA A 135 -54.40 30.69 20.77
CA ALA A 135 -55.01 30.63 22.08
C ALA A 135 -54.68 31.91 22.86
N ARG A 136 -55.71 32.68 23.22
CA ARG A 136 -55.61 33.89 24.05
C ARG A 136 -55.81 33.53 25.52
N VAL A 137 -54.93 34.01 26.37
CA VAL A 137 -54.81 33.67 27.79
C VAL A 137 -54.89 34.93 28.63
N ASP A 138 -55.49 34.82 29.81
CA ASP A 138 -55.63 35.92 30.76
C ASP A 138 -54.41 36.07 31.65
N THR A 139 -54.33 37.23 32.33
CA THR A 139 -53.35 37.50 33.39
C THR A 139 -53.38 36.44 34.51
N SER A 140 -54.50 35.74 34.70
CA SER A 140 -54.66 34.63 35.65
C SER A 140 -54.30 33.25 35.09
N GLY A 141 -53.97 33.16 33.79
CA GLY A 141 -53.70 31.91 33.08
C GLY A 141 -54.94 31.07 32.74
N GLY A 142 -56.11 31.70 32.64
CA GLY A 142 -57.30 31.10 32.04
C GLY A 142 -57.29 31.31 30.52
N LEU A 143 -57.79 30.35 29.75
CA LEU A 143 -57.96 30.49 28.29
C LEU A 143 -59.22 31.32 28.03
N ARG A 144 -59.09 32.46 27.33
CA ARG A 144 -60.20 33.34 26.93
C ARG A 144 -60.85 32.90 25.64
N GLU A 145 -60.02 32.56 24.65
CA GLU A 145 -60.45 32.27 23.29
C GLU A 145 -59.44 31.35 22.62
N MET A 146 -59.92 30.35 21.89
CA MET A 146 -59.13 29.52 20.98
C MET A 146 -59.70 29.63 19.55
N SER A 147 -59.03 30.39 18.69
CA SER A 147 -59.44 30.60 17.29
C SER A 147 -58.52 29.86 16.31
N MET A 148 -59.09 29.45 15.17
CA MET A 148 -58.34 28.92 14.04
C MET A 148 -57.82 30.08 13.20
N ILE A 149 -56.51 30.08 12.90
CA ILE A 149 -55.86 31.12 12.08
C ILE A 149 -55.74 30.66 10.62
N GLY A 150 -55.38 29.41 10.37
CA GLY A 150 -55.17 28.96 9.00
C GLY A 150 -55.24 27.46 8.85
N GLN A 151 -55.64 27.03 7.67
CA GLN A 151 -55.65 25.63 7.26
C GLN A 151 -54.87 25.49 5.95
N THR A 152 -54.02 24.47 5.87
CA THR A 152 -53.29 24.11 4.65
C THR A 152 -53.37 22.62 4.41
N PHE A 153 -53.58 22.26 3.15
CA PHE A 153 -53.51 20.88 2.67
C PHE A 153 -52.08 20.55 2.23
N ASN A 154 -51.82 19.26 2.08
CA ASN A 154 -50.53 18.69 1.67
C ASN A 154 -50.01 19.22 0.32
N ASN A 155 -50.85 19.90 -0.50
CA ASN A 155 -50.49 20.31 -1.86
C ASN A 155 -51.27 21.56 -2.35
N PRO A 156 -50.60 22.68 -2.73
CA PRO A 156 -51.26 23.81 -3.39
C PRO A 156 -51.02 23.89 -4.92
N SER A 157 -50.47 22.85 -5.57
CA SER A 157 -50.09 22.95 -7.00
C SER A 157 -50.26 21.66 -7.83
N GLU A 158 -51.34 20.91 -7.62
CA GLU A 158 -51.82 19.89 -8.58
C GLU A 158 -53.08 20.39 -9.30
N GLN A 159 -52.90 20.99 -10.48
CA GLN A 159 -53.96 21.16 -11.48
C GLN A 159 -54.15 19.92 -12.39
N LEU A 160 -53.56 18.76 -12.04
CA LEU A 160 -53.69 17.54 -12.83
C LEU A 160 -54.10 16.35 -11.95
N GLN A 161 -55.42 16.16 -11.89
CA GLN A 161 -56.08 14.97 -11.38
C GLN A 161 -55.55 13.70 -12.06
N SER A 162 -54.67 12.97 -11.38
CA SER A 162 -54.36 11.58 -11.68
C SER A 162 -54.79 10.74 -10.49
N ARG A 163 -55.80 9.89 -10.69
CA ARG A 163 -56.43 9.01 -9.68
C ARG A 163 -55.49 7.92 -9.11
N ASP A 164 -54.26 7.83 -9.58
CA ASP A 164 -53.34 6.72 -9.28
C ASP A 164 -52.22 7.07 -8.26
N PHE A 165 -52.27 8.24 -7.61
CA PHE A 165 -51.22 8.64 -6.66
C PHE A 165 -51.49 8.13 -5.22
N PRO A 166 -50.59 7.30 -4.64
CA PRO A 166 -50.80 6.72 -3.31
C PRO A 166 -50.56 7.71 -2.16
N PHE A 167 -51.38 7.59 -1.11
CA PHE A 167 -51.44 8.42 0.10
C PHE A 167 -50.08 8.66 0.80
N ARG A 168 -49.80 9.93 1.16
CA ARG A 168 -48.65 10.30 1.99
C ARG A 168 -49.01 10.22 3.48
N ASN A 169 -48.34 9.34 4.22
CA ASN A 169 -48.57 9.21 5.66
C ASN A 169 -47.58 10.08 6.45
N LEU A 170 -48.08 10.97 7.33
CA LEU A 170 -47.21 11.73 8.23
C LEU A 170 -46.53 10.80 9.23
N VAL A 171 -45.19 10.86 9.25
CA VAL A 171 -44.31 10.15 10.20
C VAL A 171 -44.06 11.04 11.41
N ASP A 172 -43.62 12.27 11.18
CA ASP A 172 -43.28 13.24 12.21
C ASP A 172 -43.43 14.68 11.69
N MET A 173 -43.59 15.65 12.58
CA MET A 173 -43.62 17.08 12.27
C MET A 173 -42.82 17.88 13.30
N GLY A 174 -42.37 19.08 12.93
CA GLY A 174 -41.75 19.99 13.88
C GLY A 174 -41.64 21.42 13.38
N LEU A 175 -41.27 22.32 14.28
CA LEU A 175 -41.27 23.76 14.03
C LEU A 175 -39.92 24.36 14.38
N THR A 176 -39.45 25.26 13.53
CA THR A 176 -38.27 26.11 13.75
C THR A 176 -38.62 27.56 13.48
N HIS A 177 -37.89 28.51 14.05
CA HIS A 177 -38.14 29.94 13.87
C HIS A 177 -36.86 30.75 13.69
N THR A 178 -36.95 31.90 13.05
CA THR A 178 -35.89 32.92 13.00
C THR A 178 -35.90 33.80 14.25
N HIS A 179 -34.89 34.66 14.38
CA HIS A 179 -34.89 35.71 15.40
C HIS A 179 -36.03 36.70 15.14
N LEU A 180 -36.59 37.20 16.23
CA LEU A 180 -37.67 38.19 16.23
C LEU A 180 -37.13 39.53 15.70
N VAL A 181 -37.74 40.08 14.66
CA VAL A 181 -37.34 41.35 14.03
C VAL A 181 -38.36 42.43 14.38
N GLU A 182 -37.89 43.60 14.80
CA GLU A 182 -38.73 44.79 15.00
C GLU A 182 -38.91 45.49 13.64
N GLU A 183 -40.14 45.57 13.15
CA GLU A 183 -40.46 46.21 11.85
C GLU A 183 -40.98 47.66 12.01
N SER A 184 -41.14 48.18 13.24
CA SER A 184 -41.70 49.53 13.46
C SER A 184 -40.72 50.66 13.09
N GLU A 185 -41.24 51.67 12.37
CA GLU A 185 -40.60 52.99 12.28
C GLU A 185 -40.58 53.66 13.67
N PRO A 186 -39.55 54.47 14.00
CA PRO A 186 -39.32 55.00 15.35
C PRO A 186 -40.45 55.90 15.92
N ASP A 187 -41.45 56.28 15.11
CA ASP A 187 -42.51 57.24 15.49
C ASP A 187 -43.94 56.63 15.50
N ASN A 188 -44.11 55.30 15.48
CA ASN A 188 -45.44 54.68 15.54
C ASN A 188 -46.09 54.81 16.95
N GLU A 189 -47.24 55.49 17.04
CA GLU A 189 -48.03 55.64 18.27
C GLU A 189 -48.66 54.31 18.77
N ASP A 190 -48.76 53.30 17.89
CA ASP A 190 -49.41 52.01 18.15
C ASP A 190 -48.48 50.96 18.81
N GLY A 191 -47.24 51.33 19.14
CA GLY A 191 -46.24 50.46 19.77
C GLY A 191 -45.46 49.57 18.78
N PRO A 192 -44.41 48.87 19.26
CA PRO A 192 -43.52 48.10 18.38
C PRO A 192 -44.21 46.85 17.84
N ILE A 193 -44.06 46.64 16.52
CA ILE A 193 -44.52 45.46 15.80
C ILE A 193 -43.33 44.52 15.61
N TRP A 194 -43.48 43.31 16.12
CA TRP A 194 -42.45 42.28 16.02
C TRP A 194 -42.88 41.20 15.07
N ARG A 195 -42.04 40.84 14.11
CA ARG A 195 -42.31 39.75 13.17
C ARG A 195 -41.32 38.61 13.38
N GLN A 196 -41.85 37.39 13.37
CA GLN A 196 -41.06 36.18 13.44
C GLN A 196 -41.44 35.22 12.32
N GLU A 197 -40.44 34.79 11.55
CA GLU A 197 -40.62 33.76 10.52
C GLU A 197 -40.55 32.38 11.18
N TRP A 198 -41.57 31.57 10.93
CA TRP A 198 -41.68 30.19 11.37
C TRP A 198 -41.61 29.25 10.17
N ARG A 199 -41.01 28.08 10.36
CA ARG A 199 -40.97 27.01 9.38
C ARG A 199 -41.54 25.74 9.97
N LEU A 200 -42.58 25.22 9.32
CA LEU A 200 -43.18 23.93 9.63
C LEU A 200 -42.53 22.86 8.77
N TRP A 201 -41.85 21.91 9.42
CA TRP A 201 -41.26 20.74 8.80
C TRP A 201 -42.21 19.55 8.93
N ALA A 202 -42.44 18.83 7.84
CA ALA A 202 -43.26 17.63 7.80
C ALA A 202 -42.50 16.48 7.12
N LEU A 203 -42.40 15.35 7.82
CA LEU A 203 -41.74 14.14 7.34
C LEU A 203 -42.78 13.10 6.94
N TRP A 204 -42.76 12.73 5.66
CA TRP A 204 -43.78 11.88 5.06
C TRP A 204 -43.23 10.51 4.68
N LYS A 205 -44.14 9.53 4.63
CA LYS A 205 -43.93 8.20 4.05
C LYS A 205 -44.77 8.06 2.77
N ARG A 206 -44.12 7.77 1.64
CA ARG A 206 -44.72 7.48 0.33
C ARG A 206 -44.00 6.29 -0.33
N ASN A 207 -44.70 5.21 -0.71
CA ASN A 207 -44.11 4.08 -1.45
C ASN A 207 -42.73 3.57 -0.94
N ARG A 208 -42.58 3.41 0.38
CA ARG A 208 -41.32 3.03 1.07
C ARG A 208 -40.21 4.09 1.04
N GLN A 209 -40.46 5.26 0.48
CA GLN A 209 -39.57 6.42 0.53
C GLN A 209 -40.06 7.44 1.58
N ALA A 210 -39.08 8.07 2.23
CA ALA A 210 -39.27 9.28 3.03
C ALA A 210 -39.20 10.53 2.16
N THR A 211 -40.09 11.50 2.37
CA THR A 211 -39.95 12.85 1.79
C THR A 211 -40.08 13.88 2.91
N LEU A 212 -39.15 14.83 2.98
CA LEU A 212 -39.19 15.93 3.92
C LEU A 212 -39.65 17.18 3.17
N THR A 213 -40.67 17.85 3.69
CA THR A 213 -41.17 19.11 3.14
C THR A 213 -41.23 20.17 4.22
N TYR A 214 -41.16 21.43 3.83
CA TYR A 214 -41.41 22.52 4.76
C TYR A 214 -42.22 23.66 4.14
N THR A 215 -42.86 24.44 5.00
CA THR A 215 -43.55 25.66 4.60
C THR A 215 -43.22 26.79 5.57
N ASN A 216 -43.00 27.98 5.02
CA ASN A 216 -42.67 29.18 5.79
C ASN A 216 -43.93 30.01 6.00
N PHE A 217 -44.09 30.54 7.21
CA PHE A 217 -45.18 31.44 7.58
C PHE A 217 -44.70 32.42 8.63
N ASN A 218 -45.27 33.62 8.65
CA ASN A 218 -44.88 34.67 9.58
C ASN A 218 -45.94 34.83 10.66
N ILE A 219 -45.50 35.03 11.90
CA ILE A 219 -46.35 35.44 13.02
C ILE A 219 -45.86 36.81 13.50
N THR A 220 -46.80 37.73 13.65
CA THR A 220 -46.62 39.08 14.17
C THR A 220 -47.06 39.13 15.63
N TYR A 221 -46.30 39.85 16.45
CA TYR A 221 -46.58 40.07 17.86
C TYR A 221 -46.65 41.58 18.14
N TYR A 222 -47.64 41.98 18.93
CA TYR A 222 -47.93 43.38 19.23
C TYR A 222 -47.57 43.73 20.67
N GLY A 223 -47.09 44.96 20.87
CA GLY A 223 -46.90 45.57 22.19
C GLY A 223 -48.16 46.22 22.78
N SER A 224 -49.12 46.61 21.94
CA SER A 224 -50.39 47.26 22.32
C SER A 224 -51.59 46.51 21.71
N ILE A 225 -52.71 46.48 22.42
CA ILE A 225 -53.92 45.70 22.09
C ILE A 225 -54.93 46.64 21.42
N ASP A 226 -54.84 46.82 20.11
CA ASP A 226 -55.96 47.35 19.32
C ASP A 226 -56.51 46.23 18.43
N SER A 227 -57.70 45.73 18.78
CA SER A 227 -58.29 44.51 18.21
C SER A 227 -58.53 44.58 16.70
N ASN A 228 -58.79 45.77 16.16
CA ASN A 228 -59.13 45.95 14.75
C ASN A 228 -57.90 45.87 13.82
N ILE A 229 -56.71 46.26 14.30
CA ILE A 229 -55.44 46.14 13.56
C ILE A 229 -54.94 44.70 13.64
N GLU A 230 -55.10 44.07 14.81
CA GLU A 230 -54.81 42.64 14.99
C GLU A 230 -55.60 41.79 13.99
N ASP A 231 -56.91 41.99 13.82
CA ASP A 231 -57.73 41.13 12.95
C ASP A 231 -57.39 41.29 11.46
N ALA A 232 -57.05 42.49 10.99
CA ALA A 232 -56.62 42.75 9.61
C ALA A 232 -55.27 42.11 9.27
N ILE A 233 -54.29 42.15 10.19
CA ILE A 233 -52.98 41.51 9.99
C ILE A 233 -53.07 40.01 10.23
N THR A 234 -53.91 39.56 11.18
CA THR A 234 -54.23 38.14 11.35
C THR A 234 -54.72 37.59 10.01
N ALA A 235 -55.64 38.28 9.30
CA ALA A 235 -56.10 37.89 7.96
C ALA A 235 -54.96 37.76 6.92
N ILE A 236 -53.92 38.61 6.99
CA ILE A 236 -52.71 38.50 6.15
C ILE A 236 -51.86 37.26 6.54
N GLU A 237 -51.79 36.93 7.82
CA GLU A 237 -51.16 35.70 8.31
C GLU A 237 -51.97 34.45 7.90
N MET A 238 -53.31 34.51 7.98
CA MET A 238 -54.23 33.47 7.49
C MET A 238 -53.96 33.19 6.00
N PHE A 239 -53.73 34.25 5.22
CA PHE A 239 -53.46 34.15 3.79
C PHE A 239 -52.11 33.51 3.47
N ASN A 240 -51.11 33.46 4.37
CA ASN A 240 -49.77 32.99 4.03
C ASN A 240 -49.44 31.57 4.53
N PHE A 241 -50.18 31.03 5.51
CA PHE A 241 -49.89 29.71 6.08
C PHE A 241 -50.08 28.58 5.08
N GLY A 242 -48.99 27.89 4.72
CA GLY A 242 -49.05 26.65 3.92
C GLY A 242 -49.50 26.83 2.48
N LYS A 243 -49.36 28.03 1.91
CA LYS A 243 -49.57 28.28 0.48
C LYS A 243 -48.54 27.64 -0.43
N ARG A 244 -47.35 27.35 0.10
CA ARG A 244 -46.22 26.82 -0.64
C ARG A 244 -45.49 25.82 0.22
N TRP A 245 -45.23 24.66 -0.37
CA TRP A 245 -44.44 23.60 0.24
C TRP A 245 -43.15 23.47 -0.56
N GLU A 246 -42.03 23.62 0.14
CA GLU A 246 -40.70 23.38 -0.40
C GLU A 246 -40.31 21.92 -0.13
N PHE A 247 -39.66 21.30 -1.11
CA PHE A 247 -39.26 19.89 -1.06
C PHE A 247 -37.77 19.77 -0.78
N VAL A 248 -37.42 18.89 0.15
CA VAL A 248 -36.03 18.48 0.37
C VAL A 248 -35.77 17.22 -0.43
N THR A 249 -34.85 17.31 -1.38
CA THR A 249 -34.38 16.16 -2.15
C THR A 249 -33.47 15.29 -1.29
N LYS A 250 -33.50 13.99 -1.54
CA LYS A 250 -32.51 13.07 -0.97
C LYS A 250 -31.26 13.14 -1.83
N SER A 251 -30.09 13.01 -1.21
CA SER A 251 -28.89 12.78 -2.01
C SER A 251 -29.07 11.48 -2.82
N PRO A 252 -28.62 11.45 -4.08
CA PRO A 252 -28.74 10.30 -4.95
C PRO A 252 -27.80 9.23 -4.43
N ILE A 253 -28.28 8.42 -3.48
CA ILE A 253 -27.63 7.16 -3.15
C ILE A 253 -27.64 6.36 -4.45
N LYS A 254 -26.49 6.15 -5.10
CA LYS A 254 -26.38 5.39 -6.35
C LYS A 254 -27.02 4.01 -6.18
N THR A 255 -28.31 3.87 -6.50
CA THR A 255 -29.00 2.58 -6.59
C THR A 255 -28.49 1.92 -7.86
N HIS A 256 -27.29 1.37 -7.78
CA HIS A 256 -26.80 0.54 -8.86
C HIS A 256 -27.68 -0.69 -8.90
N ASP A 257 -28.50 -0.76 -9.94
CA ASP A 257 -29.45 -1.84 -10.15
C ASP A 257 -28.73 -3.17 -10.44
N HIS A 258 -29.50 -4.26 -10.37
CA HIS A 258 -29.09 -5.59 -10.78
C HIS A 258 -28.43 -5.61 -12.18
N GLY A 259 -28.89 -4.74 -13.10
CA GLY A 259 -28.32 -4.59 -14.44
C GLY A 259 -26.89 -4.02 -14.47
N TYR A 260 -26.55 -3.13 -13.53
CA TYR A 260 -25.23 -2.52 -13.42
C TYR A 260 -24.17 -3.55 -12.99
N LEU A 261 -24.46 -4.30 -11.93
CA LEU A 261 -23.57 -5.34 -11.42
C LEU A 261 -23.40 -6.49 -12.43
N ALA A 262 -24.48 -6.95 -13.05
CA ALA A 262 -24.43 -8.03 -14.04
C ALA A 262 -23.61 -7.69 -15.30
N ASN A 263 -23.54 -6.41 -15.68
CA ASN A 263 -22.78 -5.96 -16.85
C ASN A 263 -21.31 -5.63 -16.54
N MET A 264 -20.97 -5.15 -15.34
CA MET A 264 -19.56 -5.01 -14.92
C MET A 264 -18.79 -6.33 -15.00
N LEU A 265 -19.50 -7.46 -14.93
CA LEU A 265 -18.96 -8.82 -14.97
C LEU A 265 -18.86 -9.41 -16.39
N LYS A 266 -19.39 -8.74 -17.43
CA LYS A 266 -19.35 -9.26 -18.82
C LYS A 266 -18.00 -9.05 -19.50
N ASP A 267 -17.23 -8.04 -19.07
CA ASP A 267 -15.94 -7.67 -19.67
C ASP A 267 -14.72 -8.13 -18.84
N GLY A 268 -14.92 -8.79 -17.70
CA GLY A 268 -13.83 -9.33 -16.88
C GLY A 268 -13.46 -10.74 -17.35
N ASP A 269 -12.25 -10.92 -17.90
CA ASP A 269 -11.74 -12.22 -18.35
C ASP A 269 -11.43 -13.17 -17.17
N GLU A 270 -11.31 -12.68 -15.92
CA GLU A 270 -10.92 -13.48 -14.75
C GLU A 270 -11.95 -13.48 -13.60
N LEU A 271 -12.18 -14.67 -13.00
CA LEU A 271 -13.07 -14.90 -11.85
C LEU A 271 -12.70 -14.08 -10.59
N LEU A 272 -11.41 -13.75 -10.41
CA LEU A 272 -10.91 -12.98 -9.27
C LEU A 272 -11.39 -11.53 -9.31
N ASP A 273 -11.54 -10.96 -10.52
CA ASP A 273 -12.05 -9.60 -10.75
C ASP A 273 -13.52 -9.50 -10.36
N HIS A 274 -14.32 -10.53 -10.60
CA HIS A 274 -15.73 -10.55 -10.26
C HIS A 274 -15.99 -10.44 -8.75
N VAL A 275 -15.24 -11.20 -7.94
CA VAL A 275 -15.34 -11.14 -6.47
C VAL A 275 -14.90 -9.77 -5.95
N GLN A 276 -13.83 -9.20 -6.54
CA GLN A 276 -13.35 -7.87 -6.17
C GLN A 276 -14.42 -6.81 -6.41
N VAL A 277 -15.05 -6.81 -7.60
CA VAL A 277 -16.14 -5.88 -7.96
C VAL A 277 -17.29 -5.90 -6.95
N TYR A 278 -17.78 -7.08 -6.55
CA TYR A 278 -18.83 -7.17 -5.54
C TYR A 278 -18.38 -6.69 -4.16
N THR A 279 -17.13 -6.99 -3.78
CA THR A 279 -16.62 -6.54 -2.48
C THR A 279 -16.36 -5.04 -2.45
N ASP A 280 -15.88 -4.45 -3.53
CA ASP A 280 -15.65 -3.00 -3.60
C ASP A 280 -17.00 -2.27 -3.64
N TYR A 281 -18.01 -2.87 -4.27
CA TYR A 281 -19.38 -2.37 -4.21
C TYR A 281 -19.95 -2.38 -2.77
N LEU A 282 -19.89 -3.52 -2.07
CA LEU A 282 -20.46 -3.67 -0.73
C LEU A 282 -19.78 -2.78 0.32
N PHE A 283 -18.46 -2.65 0.23
CA PHE A 283 -17.66 -1.88 1.18
C PHE A 283 -17.34 -0.47 0.69
N SER A 284 -18.02 0.00 -0.36
CA SER A 284 -17.93 1.40 -0.77
C SER A 284 -18.45 2.33 0.35
N PRO A 285 -17.76 3.43 0.64
CA PRO A 285 -18.12 4.31 1.75
C PRO A 285 -19.51 4.90 1.52
N GLY A 286 -20.33 4.89 2.58
CA GLY A 286 -21.70 5.42 2.55
C GLY A 286 -22.75 4.50 1.92
N ARG A 287 -22.37 3.34 1.36
CA ARG A 287 -23.33 2.40 0.74
C ARG A 287 -24.09 1.55 1.76
N PHE A 288 -23.34 0.76 2.53
CA PHE A 288 -23.86 -0.06 3.62
C PHE A 288 -23.06 0.20 4.89
N SER A 289 -23.74 0.28 6.03
CA SER A 289 -23.05 0.33 7.32
C SER A 289 -22.41 -1.02 7.63
N THR A 290 -21.38 -1.01 8.48
CA THR A 290 -20.75 -2.25 8.96
C THR A 290 -21.73 -3.10 9.77
N SER A 291 -22.67 -2.47 10.48
CA SER A 291 -23.77 -3.13 11.20
C SER A 291 -24.70 -3.90 10.26
N ILE A 292 -25.09 -3.28 9.14
CA ILE A 292 -25.96 -3.92 8.14
C ILE A 292 -25.27 -5.10 7.49
N ILE A 293 -24.00 -4.97 7.12
CA ILE A 293 -23.24 -6.08 6.51
C ILE A 293 -23.11 -7.25 7.50
N LYS A 294 -22.82 -6.98 8.79
CA LYS A 294 -22.76 -8.01 9.84
C LYS A 294 -24.11 -8.70 10.01
N TYR A 295 -25.20 -7.95 10.11
CA TYR A 295 -26.55 -8.51 10.25
C TYR A 295 -27.00 -9.29 9.00
N ALA A 296 -26.65 -8.80 7.81
CA ALA A 296 -26.90 -9.50 6.55
C ALA A 296 -26.12 -10.81 6.49
N LEU A 297 -24.86 -10.83 6.95
CA LEU A 297 -24.04 -12.04 7.03
C LEU A 297 -24.64 -13.06 8.00
N GLU A 298 -25.08 -12.63 9.18
CA GLU A 298 -25.77 -13.51 10.14
C GLU A 298 -27.05 -14.11 9.56
N LYS A 299 -27.88 -13.29 8.91
CA LYS A 299 -29.12 -13.73 8.26
C LYS A 299 -28.84 -14.66 7.07
N TYR A 300 -27.79 -14.39 6.29
CA TYR A 300 -27.34 -15.23 5.18
C TYR A 300 -26.90 -16.61 5.68
N VAL A 301 -26.05 -16.68 6.71
CA VAL A 301 -25.58 -17.94 7.29
C VAL A 301 -26.73 -18.73 7.91
N LYS A 302 -27.64 -18.08 8.66
CA LYS A 302 -28.85 -18.74 9.23
C LYS A 302 -29.80 -19.30 8.17
N ASN A 303 -29.88 -18.68 7.00
CA ASN A 303 -30.69 -19.17 5.89
C ASN A 303 -30.10 -20.43 5.23
N ILE A 304 -28.80 -20.67 5.41
CA ILE A 304 -28.06 -21.78 4.77
C ILE A 304 -27.83 -22.92 5.76
N VAL A 305 -27.44 -22.60 6.99
CA VAL A 305 -27.06 -23.54 8.04
C VAL A 305 -28.11 -23.47 9.16
N LYS A 306 -28.72 -24.63 9.47
CA LYS A 306 -29.75 -24.73 10.51
C LYS A 306 -29.19 -24.98 11.92
N ASP A 307 -27.96 -25.47 12.02
CA ASP A 307 -27.30 -25.80 13.30
C ASP A 307 -26.63 -24.55 13.93
N GLU A 308 -27.12 -24.13 15.09
CA GLU A 308 -26.66 -22.89 15.76
C GLU A 308 -25.17 -22.89 16.12
N SER A 309 -24.59 -24.06 16.42
CA SER A 309 -23.16 -24.19 16.72
C SER A 309 -22.27 -23.96 15.50
N GLU A 310 -22.71 -24.38 14.31
CA GLU A 310 -21.98 -24.14 13.07
C GLU A 310 -22.08 -22.67 12.64
N VAL A 311 -23.24 -22.03 12.86
CA VAL A 311 -23.43 -20.59 12.62
C VAL A 311 -22.43 -19.76 13.45
N PHE A 312 -22.26 -20.07 14.74
CA PHE A 312 -21.31 -19.38 15.61
C PHE A 312 -19.86 -19.55 15.15
N ASN A 313 -19.48 -20.76 14.73
CA ASN A 313 -18.12 -21.04 14.25
C ASN A 313 -17.81 -20.32 12.92
N ILE A 314 -18.79 -20.21 12.01
CA ILE A 314 -18.63 -19.52 10.73
C ILE A 314 -18.52 -18.00 10.91
N LEU A 315 -19.24 -17.42 11.86
CA LEU A 315 -19.21 -15.98 12.13
C LEU A 315 -17.96 -15.53 12.93
N ASN A 316 -17.40 -16.43 13.74
CA ASN A 316 -16.19 -16.19 14.54
C ASN A 316 -14.87 -16.50 13.84
N ILE A 317 -14.87 -16.64 12.50
CA ILE A 317 -13.62 -16.75 11.74
C ILE A 317 -12.78 -15.50 11.99
N ASP A 318 -11.49 -15.68 12.30
CA ASP A 318 -10.53 -14.58 12.47
C ASP A 318 -10.28 -13.88 11.13
N GLY A 319 -10.33 -12.54 11.11
CA GLY A 319 -10.09 -11.73 9.91
C GLY A 319 -10.90 -10.45 9.85
N ASP A 320 -10.58 -9.57 8.90
CA ASP A 320 -11.36 -8.36 8.62
C ASP A 320 -12.74 -8.69 8.01
N LEU A 321 -13.74 -7.85 8.22
CA LEU A 321 -15.13 -8.09 7.78
C LEU A 321 -15.20 -8.37 6.27
N LYS A 322 -14.39 -7.67 5.45
CA LYS A 322 -14.30 -7.91 4.00
C LYS A 322 -13.79 -9.33 3.69
N GLN A 323 -12.78 -9.81 4.41
CA GLN A 323 -12.25 -11.16 4.25
C GLN A 323 -13.23 -12.22 4.77
N LYS A 324 -13.92 -11.96 5.89
CA LYS A 324 -14.96 -12.86 6.42
C LYS A 324 -16.08 -13.07 5.40
N VAL A 325 -16.63 -11.99 4.83
CA VAL A 325 -17.68 -12.08 3.80
C VAL A 325 -17.17 -12.90 2.60
N LYS A 326 -15.95 -12.64 2.11
CA LYS A 326 -15.35 -13.41 1.00
C LYS A 326 -15.28 -14.90 1.32
N GLN A 327 -14.79 -15.27 2.49
CA GLN A 327 -14.62 -16.68 2.87
C GLN A 327 -15.96 -17.39 3.09
N VAL A 328 -16.94 -16.72 3.70
CA VAL A 328 -18.28 -17.30 3.94
C VAL A 328 -18.99 -17.53 2.61
N VAL A 329 -19.06 -16.54 1.73
CA VAL A 329 -19.70 -16.69 0.42
C VAL A 329 -18.96 -17.75 -0.42
N ALA A 330 -17.62 -17.77 -0.40
CA ALA A 330 -16.82 -18.76 -1.15
C ALA A 330 -17.04 -20.21 -0.69
N LYS A 331 -17.20 -20.47 0.61
CA LYS A 331 -17.45 -21.84 1.15
C LYS A 331 -18.73 -22.48 0.60
N HIS A 332 -19.68 -21.68 0.11
CA HIS A 332 -20.97 -22.17 -0.37
C HIS A 332 -21.03 -22.37 -1.89
N ILE A 333 -19.98 -21.98 -2.63
CA ILE A 333 -19.90 -22.17 -4.07
C ILE A 333 -19.38 -23.58 -4.36
N ARG A 334 -20.19 -24.42 -5.01
CA ARG A 334 -19.81 -25.79 -5.38
C ARG A 334 -19.20 -25.81 -6.79
N LEU A 335 -17.96 -26.31 -6.89
CA LEU A 335 -17.34 -26.66 -8.16
C LEU A 335 -18.03 -27.90 -8.75
N HIS A 336 -18.63 -27.74 -9.92
CA HIS A 336 -19.20 -28.84 -10.70
C HIS A 336 -18.15 -29.29 -11.73
N ASN A 337 -17.77 -30.56 -11.67
CA ASN A 337 -16.86 -31.18 -12.64
C ASN A 337 -17.66 -31.93 -13.69
N ASP A 338 -17.16 -31.92 -14.92
CA ASP A 338 -17.75 -32.69 -16.01
C ASP A 338 -17.62 -34.19 -15.75
N ARG A 339 -18.71 -34.94 -15.92
CA ARG A 339 -18.84 -36.34 -15.47
C ARG A 339 -17.96 -37.33 -16.24
N GLU A 340 -17.44 -36.93 -17.39
CA GLU A 340 -16.66 -37.81 -18.29
C GLU A 340 -15.15 -37.55 -18.24
N ASN A 341 -14.69 -36.34 -17.90
CA ASN A 341 -13.27 -35.95 -18.01
C ASN A 341 -12.65 -35.36 -16.74
N ASP A 342 -13.41 -35.21 -15.64
CA ASP A 342 -12.93 -34.55 -14.40
C ASP A 342 -12.39 -33.11 -14.63
N ILE A 343 -12.83 -32.45 -15.70
CA ILE A 343 -12.48 -31.05 -16.00
C ILE A 343 -13.51 -30.15 -15.31
N PRO A 344 -13.09 -29.11 -14.57
CA PRO A 344 -14.01 -28.15 -13.96
C PRO A 344 -14.76 -27.35 -15.04
N LEU A 345 -16.08 -27.28 -14.93
CA LEU A 345 -16.92 -26.45 -15.80
C LEU A 345 -16.78 -24.98 -15.39
N GLU A 346 -15.77 -24.29 -15.93
CA GLU A 346 -15.45 -22.90 -15.57
C GLU A 346 -16.64 -21.94 -15.76
N ASN A 347 -17.45 -22.15 -16.80
CA ASN A 347 -18.62 -21.33 -17.08
C ASN A 347 -19.75 -21.52 -16.04
N GLU A 348 -19.99 -22.75 -15.58
CA GLU A 348 -21.00 -23.04 -14.54
C GLU A 348 -20.53 -22.59 -13.15
N HIS A 349 -19.23 -22.71 -12.89
CA HIS A 349 -18.62 -22.15 -11.70
C HIS A 349 -18.78 -20.62 -11.67
N ARG A 350 -18.51 -19.94 -12.80
CA ARG A 350 -18.66 -18.48 -12.94
C ARG A 350 -20.10 -18.01 -12.69
N THR A 351 -21.10 -18.67 -13.28
CA THR A 351 -22.51 -18.31 -13.06
C THR A 351 -22.94 -18.58 -11.62
N SER A 352 -22.45 -19.66 -11.00
CA SER A 352 -22.72 -19.96 -9.59
C SER A 352 -22.14 -18.91 -8.64
N VAL A 353 -20.91 -18.44 -8.90
CA VAL A 353 -20.28 -17.34 -8.15
C VAL A 353 -21.12 -16.07 -8.25
N ILE A 354 -21.52 -15.68 -9.46
CA ILE A 354 -22.31 -14.47 -9.70
C ILE A 354 -23.65 -14.54 -8.94
N ASN A 355 -24.36 -15.67 -9.02
CA ASN A 355 -25.67 -15.82 -8.39
C ASN A 355 -25.60 -15.75 -6.85
N GLU A 356 -24.60 -16.37 -6.22
CA GLU A 356 -24.45 -16.32 -4.76
C GLU A 356 -24.06 -14.93 -4.26
N TRP A 357 -23.15 -14.24 -4.95
CA TRP A 357 -22.81 -12.85 -4.61
C TRP A 357 -24.01 -11.90 -4.78
N LEU A 358 -24.79 -12.06 -5.86
CA LEU A 358 -26.03 -11.28 -6.05
C LEU A 358 -27.04 -11.54 -4.94
N ARG A 359 -27.21 -12.79 -4.51
CA ARG A 359 -28.10 -13.15 -3.40
C ARG A 359 -27.71 -12.44 -2.12
N PHE A 360 -26.41 -12.38 -1.80
CA PHE A 360 -25.91 -11.67 -0.64
C PHE A 360 -26.11 -10.15 -0.75
N VAL A 361 -25.82 -9.56 -1.91
CA VAL A 361 -26.03 -8.12 -2.16
C VAL A 361 -27.51 -7.74 -2.04
N LEU A 362 -28.42 -8.51 -2.64
CA LEU A 362 -29.86 -8.28 -2.55
C LEU A 362 -30.37 -8.36 -1.11
N LEU A 363 -29.82 -9.26 -0.29
CA LEU A 363 -30.13 -9.32 1.14
C LEU A 363 -29.68 -8.06 1.88
N CYS A 364 -28.50 -7.52 1.54
CA CYS A 364 -28.01 -6.26 2.10
C CYS A 364 -28.93 -5.08 1.72
N ILE A 365 -29.38 -5.03 0.47
CA ILE A 365 -30.32 -4.02 -0.02
C ILE A 365 -31.65 -4.12 0.73
N GLU A 366 -32.23 -5.32 0.87
CA GLU A 366 -33.49 -5.54 1.58
C GLU A 366 -33.42 -5.05 3.04
N ILE A 367 -32.31 -5.31 3.72
CA ILE A 367 -32.09 -4.87 5.10
C ILE A 367 -31.93 -3.35 5.17
N GLN A 368 -31.15 -2.76 4.26
CA GLN A 368 -30.93 -1.32 4.20
C GLN A 368 -32.22 -0.55 3.88
N GLU A 369 -33.05 -1.03 2.96
CA GLU A 369 -34.37 -0.44 2.66
C GLU A 369 -35.28 -0.41 3.89
N ARG A 370 -35.22 -1.45 4.74
CA ARG A 370 -35.96 -1.48 6.00
C ARG A 370 -35.37 -0.51 7.03
N ALA A 371 -34.04 -0.47 7.14
CA ALA A 371 -33.33 0.34 8.13
C ALA A 371 -33.35 1.85 7.81
N SER A 372 -33.36 2.21 6.52
CA SER A 372 -33.44 3.58 5.99
C SER A 372 -34.84 4.20 6.10
N PHE A 373 -35.80 3.49 6.69
CA PHE A 373 -37.11 4.05 6.95
C PHE A 373 -37.02 5.08 8.08
N PRO A 374 -37.51 6.31 7.88
CA PRO A 374 -37.40 7.38 8.88
C PRO A 374 -38.24 7.06 10.10
N MET A 375 -37.67 7.28 11.28
CA MET A 375 -38.35 7.07 12.55
C MET A 375 -38.82 8.37 13.18
N SER A 376 -38.01 9.44 13.11
CA SER A 376 -38.34 10.73 13.71
C SER A 376 -37.57 11.90 13.10
N LEU A 377 -38.05 13.11 13.36
CA LEU A 377 -37.43 14.37 12.97
C LEU A 377 -36.83 15.06 14.21
N SER A 378 -35.54 15.35 14.14
CA SER A 378 -34.77 16.06 15.17
C SER A 378 -34.49 17.49 14.73
N LEU A 379 -34.97 18.46 15.50
CA LEU A 379 -34.85 19.89 15.19
C LEU A 379 -34.30 20.66 16.38
N VAL A 380 -33.47 21.67 16.11
CA VAL A 380 -33.16 22.73 17.07
C VAL A 380 -34.06 23.93 16.78
N GLN A 381 -34.73 24.46 17.81
CA GLN A 381 -35.77 25.49 17.65
C GLN A 381 -35.29 26.75 16.92
N SER A 382 -34.03 27.14 17.10
CA SER A 382 -33.39 28.27 16.39
C SER A 382 -33.18 28.01 14.88
N GLY A 383 -33.55 26.84 14.37
CA GLY A 383 -33.35 26.46 12.96
C GLY A 383 -31.93 26.04 12.63
N SER A 384 -31.02 25.96 13.60
CA SER A 384 -29.60 25.67 13.37
C SER A 384 -29.34 24.24 12.90
N PHE A 385 -30.19 23.27 13.25
CA PHE A 385 -30.01 21.87 12.88
C PHE A 385 -31.36 21.21 12.53
N VAL A 386 -31.37 20.52 11.39
CA VAL A 386 -32.47 19.69 10.91
C VAL A 386 -31.91 18.33 10.52
N GLY A 387 -32.32 17.29 11.26
CA GLY A 387 -31.87 15.92 11.04
C GLY A 387 -33.02 14.91 11.08
N ILE A 388 -32.94 13.89 10.24
CA ILE A 388 -33.86 12.76 10.20
C ILE A 388 -33.13 11.56 10.83
N THR A 389 -33.77 10.92 11.81
CA THR A 389 -33.23 9.71 12.44
C THR A 389 -33.85 8.48 11.79
N HIS A 390 -33.01 7.60 11.28
CA HIS A 390 -33.37 6.25 10.80
C HIS A 390 -32.95 5.20 11.82
N GLN A 391 -33.20 3.93 11.53
CA GLN A 391 -32.89 2.85 12.47
C GLN A 391 -31.38 2.68 12.69
N ASP A 392 -30.57 2.87 11.64
CA ASP A 392 -29.11 2.66 11.66
C ASP A 392 -28.30 3.86 11.13
N SER A 393 -28.96 4.97 10.80
CA SER A 393 -28.30 6.16 10.25
C SER A 393 -29.02 7.45 10.64
N ILE A 394 -28.32 8.58 10.49
CA ILE A 394 -28.87 9.93 10.65
C ILE A 394 -28.62 10.68 9.35
N SER A 395 -29.67 11.27 8.78
CA SER A 395 -29.56 12.17 7.63
C SER A 395 -29.64 13.61 8.11
N VAL A 396 -28.75 14.48 7.64
CA VAL A 396 -28.70 15.89 8.04
C VAL A 396 -28.91 16.76 6.81
N LEU A 397 -29.63 17.87 6.96
CA LEU A 397 -29.87 18.81 5.88
C LEU A 397 -28.57 19.56 5.51
N ARG A 398 -28.29 19.64 4.22
CA ARG A 398 -27.19 20.43 3.64
C ARG A 398 -27.76 21.36 2.56
N VAL A 399 -27.14 22.53 2.40
CA VAL A 399 -27.42 23.44 1.28
C VAL A 399 -26.67 22.96 0.03
N CYS A 400 -27.39 22.74 -1.07
CA CYS A 400 -26.81 22.36 -2.36
C CYS A 400 -25.88 23.45 -2.92
N ASP A 401 -24.88 23.06 -3.68
CA ASP A 401 -24.16 24.00 -4.54
C ASP A 401 -25.03 24.46 -5.71
N ILE A 402 -24.73 25.61 -6.33
CA ILE A 402 -25.43 26.16 -7.48
C ILE A 402 -25.45 25.20 -8.67
N LEU A 403 -24.35 24.49 -8.91
CA LEU A 403 -24.27 23.49 -9.98
C LEU A 403 -25.13 22.26 -9.69
N GLU A 404 -25.11 21.78 -8.44
CA GLU A 404 -25.98 20.70 -7.98
C GLU A 404 -27.46 21.11 -8.11
N PHE A 405 -27.78 22.33 -7.70
CA PHE A 405 -29.12 22.89 -7.76
C PHE A 405 -29.68 22.93 -9.19
N ILE A 406 -28.92 23.47 -10.15
CA ILE A 406 -29.31 23.52 -11.56
C ILE A 406 -29.43 22.10 -12.15
N GLN A 407 -28.55 21.18 -11.76
CA GLN A 407 -28.65 19.78 -12.17
C GLN A 407 -29.96 19.14 -11.70
N TYR A 408 -30.35 19.31 -10.43
CA TYR A 408 -31.62 18.79 -9.93
C TYR A 408 -32.80 19.43 -10.63
N TYR A 409 -32.76 20.74 -10.86
CA TYR A 409 -33.84 21.48 -11.54
C TYR A 409 -34.05 21.04 -13.00
N THR A 410 -32.99 20.63 -13.69
CA THR A 410 -33.03 20.21 -15.10
C THR A 410 -33.20 18.70 -15.31
N GLY A 411 -33.19 17.91 -14.24
CA GLY A 411 -33.35 16.46 -14.28
C GLY A 411 -34.80 15.99 -14.40
N GLU A 412 -35.00 14.71 -14.71
CA GLU A 412 -36.34 14.09 -14.79
C GLU A 412 -37.08 14.14 -13.44
N GLU A 413 -36.35 14.08 -12.32
CA GLU A 413 -36.90 14.21 -10.96
C GLU A 413 -37.54 15.58 -10.68
N ALA A 414 -37.14 16.65 -11.40
CA ALA A 414 -37.77 17.95 -11.28
C ALA A 414 -39.21 17.97 -11.80
N HIS A 415 -39.50 17.12 -12.81
CA HIS A 415 -40.84 16.99 -13.38
C HIS A 415 -41.77 16.21 -12.42
N GLU A 416 -41.24 15.29 -11.62
CA GLU A 416 -42.01 14.63 -10.55
C GLU A 416 -42.26 15.54 -9.34
N LEU A 417 -41.36 16.49 -9.08
CA LEU A 417 -41.44 17.43 -7.97
C LEU A 417 -42.19 18.74 -8.31
N ASN A 418 -42.68 18.90 -9.55
CA ASN A 418 -43.35 20.12 -10.03
C ASN A 418 -42.66 21.39 -9.51
N LEU A 419 -41.35 21.51 -9.72
CA LEU A 419 -40.59 22.74 -9.45
C LEU A 419 -40.98 23.83 -10.47
N SER A 420 -42.27 24.18 -10.57
CA SER A 420 -42.77 25.34 -11.31
C SER A 420 -42.51 26.60 -10.48
N MET A 421 -41.24 26.88 -10.19
CA MET A 421 -40.87 28.13 -9.55
C MET A 421 -40.88 29.27 -10.58
N SER A 422 -41.45 30.40 -10.17
CA SER A 422 -41.18 31.68 -10.82
C SER A 422 -39.70 31.99 -10.67
N TYR A 423 -39.06 32.24 -11.80
CA TYR A 423 -37.67 32.63 -11.97
C TYR A 423 -37.15 33.67 -10.94
N ASN A 424 -37.99 34.61 -10.50
CA ASN A 424 -37.62 35.72 -9.60
C ASN A 424 -37.64 35.39 -8.09
N GLN A 425 -38.12 34.21 -7.69
CA GLN A 425 -38.39 33.88 -6.26
C GLN A 425 -37.39 32.88 -5.66
N LEU A 426 -36.52 32.32 -6.49
CA LEU A 426 -35.53 31.29 -6.16
C LEU A 426 -34.29 31.82 -5.41
N PHE A 427 -33.89 33.07 -5.69
CA PHE A 427 -32.48 33.47 -5.58
C PHE A 427 -32.08 34.55 -4.55
N PRO A 428 -32.89 34.96 -3.54
CA PRO A 428 -32.34 35.77 -2.43
C PRO A 428 -31.15 35.10 -1.70
N SER A 429 -30.97 33.78 -1.86
CA SER A 429 -29.93 32.98 -1.20
C SER A 429 -28.60 32.84 -1.98
N TYR A 430 -28.55 33.10 -3.30
CA TYR A 430 -27.33 32.95 -4.14
C TYR A 430 -27.05 34.20 -5.00
N PRO A 431 -26.48 35.27 -4.42
CA PRO A 431 -26.40 36.60 -5.06
C PRO A 431 -25.31 36.76 -6.15
N MET A 432 -24.69 35.68 -6.63
CA MET A 432 -23.44 35.75 -7.43
C MET A 432 -23.63 35.57 -8.94
N ILE A 433 -24.83 35.22 -9.43
CA ILE A 433 -25.07 34.99 -10.86
C ILE A 433 -26.08 36.02 -11.39
N ASN A 434 -25.80 36.58 -12.57
CA ASN A 434 -26.73 37.48 -13.24
C ASN A 434 -27.86 36.66 -13.88
N GLU A 435 -29.08 37.21 -13.89
CA GLU A 435 -30.25 36.51 -14.44
C GLU A 435 -29.97 35.88 -15.83
N CYS A 436 -29.44 36.64 -16.79
CA CYS A 436 -29.18 36.09 -18.13
C CYS A 436 -28.19 34.91 -18.16
N GLU A 437 -27.22 34.84 -17.23
CA GLU A 437 -26.27 33.74 -17.16
C GLU A 437 -26.91 32.46 -16.60
N GLU A 438 -27.91 32.58 -15.71
CA GLU A 438 -28.65 31.45 -15.13
C GLU A 438 -29.53 30.73 -16.16
N ILE A 439 -30.28 31.49 -16.97
CA ILE A 439 -31.11 30.92 -18.05
C ILE A 439 -30.23 30.18 -19.05
N ASP A 440 -29.09 30.78 -19.41
CA ASP A 440 -28.13 30.16 -20.31
C ASP A 440 -27.55 28.86 -19.69
N MET A 441 -27.26 28.83 -18.38
CA MET A 441 -26.81 27.60 -17.69
C MET A 441 -27.88 26.51 -17.71
N ILE A 442 -29.14 26.84 -17.41
CA ILE A 442 -30.26 25.89 -17.48
C ILE A 442 -30.38 25.29 -18.88
N ASN A 443 -30.26 26.11 -19.92
CA ASN A 443 -30.31 25.64 -21.31
C ASN A 443 -29.13 24.74 -21.67
N VAL A 444 -27.91 25.05 -21.20
CA VAL A 444 -26.72 24.21 -21.39
C VAL A 444 -26.86 22.86 -20.66
N PHE A 445 -27.36 22.86 -19.42
CA PHE A 445 -27.61 21.63 -18.67
C PHE A 445 -28.69 20.78 -19.33
N ALA A 446 -29.80 21.39 -19.78
CA ALA A 446 -30.85 20.70 -20.52
C ALA A 446 -30.31 20.09 -21.84
N ALA A 447 -29.45 20.81 -22.57
CA ALA A 447 -28.77 20.29 -23.76
C ALA A 447 -27.85 19.11 -23.42
N SER A 448 -27.13 19.17 -22.29
CA SER A 448 -26.28 18.06 -21.82
C SER A 448 -27.12 16.83 -21.44
N ASN A 449 -28.28 17.01 -20.81
CA ASN A 449 -29.18 15.92 -20.44
C ASN A 449 -29.72 15.19 -21.68
N LEU A 450 -30.00 15.91 -22.78
CA LEU A 450 -30.37 15.31 -24.06
C LEU A 450 -29.25 14.47 -24.70
N VAL A 451 -27.98 14.82 -24.46
CA VAL A 451 -26.85 14.00 -24.91
C VAL A 451 -26.80 12.71 -24.08
N ILE A 452 -26.97 12.82 -22.76
CA ILE A 452 -26.93 11.65 -21.86
C ILE A 452 -28.10 10.71 -22.12
N SER A 453 -29.30 11.22 -22.40
CA SER A 453 -30.47 10.38 -22.70
C SER A 453 -30.29 9.51 -23.95
N SER A 454 -29.28 9.80 -24.78
CA SER A 454 -28.89 8.95 -25.92
C SER A 454 -27.94 7.80 -25.55
N MET A 455 -27.40 7.79 -24.33
CA MET A 455 -26.44 6.81 -23.83
C MET A 455 -27.09 5.93 -22.74
N THR A 456 -26.77 4.64 -22.75
CA THR A 456 -27.11 3.76 -21.61
C THR A 456 -26.07 3.89 -20.52
N GLU A 457 -26.38 3.44 -19.30
CA GLU A 457 -25.41 3.41 -18.19
C GLU A 457 -24.11 2.65 -18.55
N ILE A 458 -24.23 1.62 -19.39
CA ILE A 458 -23.10 0.80 -19.87
C ILE A 458 -22.13 1.65 -20.69
N ASP A 459 -22.67 2.54 -21.51
CA ASP A 459 -21.88 3.36 -22.41
C ASP A 459 -21.13 4.44 -21.65
N LEU A 460 -21.75 4.95 -20.59
CA LEU A 460 -21.12 5.88 -19.65
C LEU A 460 -19.98 5.19 -18.89
N LEU A 461 -20.15 3.93 -18.45
CA LEU A 461 -19.08 3.15 -17.83
C LEU A 461 -17.91 2.88 -18.79
N ASN A 462 -18.22 2.51 -20.03
CA ASN A 462 -17.20 2.26 -21.06
C ASN A 462 -16.46 3.55 -21.42
N PHE A 463 -17.17 4.68 -21.46
CA PHE A 463 -16.57 5.99 -21.60
C PHE A 463 -15.64 6.31 -20.42
N ASP A 464 -16.10 6.13 -19.17
CA ASP A 464 -15.30 6.37 -17.96
C ASP A 464 -14.00 5.51 -17.95
N ARG A 465 -14.08 4.24 -18.36
CA ARG A 465 -12.89 3.37 -18.48
C ARG A 465 -11.94 3.83 -19.59
N LYS A 466 -12.45 4.24 -20.75
CA LYS A 466 -11.63 4.71 -21.88
C LYS A 466 -10.96 6.05 -21.53
N ILE A 467 -11.69 6.99 -20.92
CA ILE A 467 -11.17 8.32 -20.59
C ILE A 467 -10.05 8.23 -19.55
N ILE A 468 -10.13 7.34 -18.56
CA ILE A 468 -9.03 7.08 -17.60
C ILE A 468 -7.75 6.67 -18.34
N ARG A 469 -7.84 5.75 -19.31
CA ARG A 469 -6.67 5.27 -20.08
C ARG A 469 -6.08 6.33 -21.01
N THR A 470 -6.93 7.22 -21.51
CA THR A 470 -6.51 8.32 -22.39
C THR A 470 -5.87 9.45 -21.61
N LEU A 471 -6.46 9.85 -20.48
CA LEU A 471 -6.00 10.98 -19.65
C LEU A 471 -4.78 10.65 -18.78
N SER A 472 -4.56 9.38 -18.43
CA SER A 472 -3.35 8.94 -17.70
C SER A 472 -2.08 8.96 -18.55
N LYS A 473 -2.19 9.08 -19.89
CA LYS A 473 -1.05 9.17 -20.80
C LYS A 473 -0.90 10.59 -21.35
N PRO A 474 0.34 11.07 -21.55
CA PRO A 474 0.56 12.35 -22.22
C PRO A 474 -0.02 12.28 -23.64
N MET A 475 -0.82 13.30 -24.00
CA MET A 475 -1.43 13.37 -25.33
C MET A 475 -0.33 13.49 -26.40
N MET A 476 -0.23 12.48 -27.25
CA MET A 476 0.66 12.47 -28.43
C MET A 476 -0.04 13.03 -29.68
N VAL A 477 -1.34 13.29 -29.58
CA VAL A 477 -2.26 13.61 -30.67
C VAL A 477 -2.97 14.92 -30.31
N SER A 478 -3.38 15.72 -31.30
CA SER A 478 -4.06 16.99 -31.04
C SER A 478 -5.41 16.78 -30.33
N VAL A 479 -5.83 17.76 -29.51
CA VAL A 479 -7.10 17.69 -28.77
C VAL A 479 -8.28 17.45 -29.71
N ALA A 480 -8.31 18.12 -30.86
CA ALA A 480 -9.36 17.95 -31.88
C ALA A 480 -9.44 16.50 -32.42
N GLN A 481 -8.29 15.87 -32.66
CA GLN A 481 -8.25 14.47 -33.15
C GLN A 481 -8.70 13.48 -32.07
N SER A 482 -8.28 13.66 -30.82
CA SER A 482 -8.75 12.82 -29.69
C SER A 482 -10.26 12.97 -29.46
N VAL A 483 -10.79 14.19 -29.61
CA VAL A 483 -12.22 14.48 -29.49
C VAL A 483 -13.03 13.88 -30.64
N SER A 484 -12.49 13.86 -31.86
CA SER A 484 -13.10 13.18 -33.01
C SER A 484 -13.15 11.67 -32.79
N GLU A 485 -12.07 11.06 -32.30
CA GLU A 485 -12.05 9.62 -32.00
C GLU A 485 -13.08 9.25 -30.92
N LEU A 486 -13.20 10.07 -29.87
CA LEU A 486 -14.19 9.87 -28.81
C LEU A 486 -15.63 10.00 -29.35
N TYR A 487 -15.88 10.97 -30.22
CA TYR A 487 -17.19 11.14 -30.85
C TYR A 487 -17.55 9.98 -31.78
N ASP A 488 -16.63 9.56 -32.65
CA ASP A 488 -16.83 8.42 -33.54
C ASP A 488 -17.08 7.12 -32.77
N THR A 489 -16.34 6.90 -31.67
CA THR A 489 -16.46 5.68 -30.87
C THR A 489 -17.76 5.65 -30.05
N HIS A 490 -18.13 6.74 -29.37
CA HIS A 490 -19.15 6.71 -28.33
C HIS A 490 -20.48 7.37 -28.70
N LEU A 491 -20.49 8.39 -29.57
CA LEU A 491 -21.65 9.29 -29.76
C LEU A 491 -22.24 9.25 -31.18
N ARG A 492 -21.41 9.05 -32.22
CA ARG A 492 -21.82 9.19 -33.63
C ARG A 492 -23.01 8.32 -34.04
N HIS A 493 -23.05 7.07 -33.59
CA HIS A 493 -24.12 6.13 -33.93
C HIS A 493 -25.41 6.32 -33.10
N ARG A 494 -25.35 7.11 -32.02
CA ARG A 494 -26.44 7.27 -31.04
C ARG A 494 -27.19 8.57 -31.20
N LEU A 495 -26.52 9.60 -31.71
CA LEU A 495 -27.11 10.91 -31.94
C LEU A 495 -27.90 10.94 -33.26
N THR A 496 -29.21 10.71 -33.17
CA THR A 496 -30.13 10.88 -34.30
C THR A 496 -30.13 12.35 -34.78
N PRO A 497 -30.47 12.62 -36.06
CA PRO A 497 -30.56 14.00 -36.55
C PRO A 497 -31.58 14.85 -35.78
N ASP A 498 -32.68 14.24 -35.32
CA ASP A 498 -33.70 14.91 -34.50
C ASP A 498 -33.16 15.35 -33.12
N LEU A 499 -32.45 14.46 -32.42
CA LEU A 499 -31.82 14.80 -31.14
C LEU A 499 -30.78 15.91 -31.30
N ARG A 500 -29.98 15.89 -32.38
CA ARG A 500 -29.04 16.98 -32.67
C ARG A 500 -29.75 18.31 -32.88
N ALA A 501 -30.88 18.33 -33.59
CA ALA A 501 -31.67 19.54 -33.78
C ALA A 501 -32.24 20.07 -32.44
N LYS A 502 -32.71 19.19 -31.56
CA LYS A 502 -33.17 19.55 -30.20
C LYS A 502 -32.06 20.12 -29.32
N ILE A 503 -30.86 19.52 -29.36
CA ILE A 503 -29.68 20.02 -28.66
C ILE A 503 -29.34 21.43 -29.16
N TRP A 504 -29.25 21.63 -30.48
CA TRP A 504 -28.96 22.95 -31.05
C TRP A 504 -30.03 23.99 -30.74
N PHE A 505 -31.32 23.62 -30.77
CA PHE A 505 -32.40 24.52 -30.38
C PHE A 505 -32.20 25.06 -28.95
N LYS A 506 -31.77 24.22 -28.01
CA LYS A 506 -31.46 24.66 -26.63
C LYS A 506 -30.21 25.53 -26.56
N LEU A 507 -29.18 25.23 -27.33
CA LEU A 507 -27.95 26.03 -27.38
C LEU A 507 -28.16 27.39 -28.06
N ASP A 508 -29.02 27.47 -29.07
CA ASP A 508 -29.33 28.70 -29.81
C ASP A 508 -30.18 29.68 -28.97
N LEU A 509 -30.86 29.19 -27.93
CA LEU A 509 -31.56 30.03 -26.93
C LEU A 509 -30.59 30.73 -25.97
N CYS A 510 -29.30 30.35 -25.97
CA CYS A 510 -28.31 30.94 -25.07
C CYS A 510 -27.79 32.28 -25.62
N SER A 511 -27.77 33.31 -24.77
CA SER A 511 -27.29 34.65 -25.15
C SER A 511 -25.76 34.71 -25.29
N GLN A 512 -25.02 34.04 -24.38
CA GLN A 512 -23.56 34.04 -24.35
C GLN A 512 -22.99 32.65 -24.04
N LEU A 513 -23.23 31.67 -24.93
CA LEU A 513 -22.81 30.27 -24.75
C LEU A 513 -21.35 30.09 -24.29
N ASP A 514 -20.41 30.79 -24.90
CA ASP A 514 -18.97 30.69 -24.57
C ASP A 514 -18.63 31.13 -23.14
N ARG A 515 -19.27 32.21 -22.68
CA ARG A 515 -19.07 32.73 -21.33
C ARG A 515 -19.72 31.81 -20.32
N THR A 516 -20.92 31.32 -20.62
CA THR A 516 -21.66 30.37 -19.77
C THR A 516 -20.90 29.05 -19.59
N ILE A 517 -20.28 28.52 -20.65
CA ILE A 517 -19.43 27.32 -20.53
C ILE A 517 -18.21 27.63 -19.66
N GLN A 518 -17.59 28.81 -19.82
CA GLN A 518 -16.45 29.21 -18.99
C GLN A 518 -16.84 29.37 -17.52
N THR A 519 -18.01 29.93 -17.20
CA THR A 519 -18.49 30.08 -15.82
C THR A 519 -18.81 28.72 -15.20
N ILE A 520 -19.42 27.79 -15.95
CA ILE A 520 -19.66 26.42 -15.44
C ILE A 520 -18.34 25.70 -15.14
N ILE A 521 -17.36 25.76 -16.06
CA ILE A 521 -16.04 25.15 -15.85
C ILE A 521 -15.29 25.83 -14.70
N GLY A 522 -15.44 27.14 -14.53
CA GLY A 522 -14.89 27.89 -13.40
C GLY A 522 -15.52 27.46 -12.07
N ALA A 523 -16.85 27.36 -12.00
CA ALA A 523 -17.59 26.94 -10.81
C ALA A 523 -17.28 25.50 -10.39
N LEU A 524 -16.96 24.61 -11.33
CA LEU A 524 -16.46 23.25 -11.03
C LEU A 524 -15.09 23.26 -10.34
N ASN A 525 -14.27 24.28 -10.54
CA ASN A 525 -12.93 24.38 -9.93
C ASN A 525 -12.88 25.30 -8.70
N ASP A 526 -13.87 26.16 -8.51
CA ASP A 526 -13.94 27.06 -7.35
C ASP A 526 -15.31 26.99 -6.66
N VAL A 527 -15.35 26.21 -5.58
CA VAL A 527 -16.54 26.02 -4.75
C VAL A 527 -16.82 27.30 -3.91
N LYS A 528 -15.96 28.34 -3.91
CA LYS A 528 -16.17 29.61 -3.17
C LYS A 528 -17.33 30.46 -3.71
N TYR A 529 -17.82 30.17 -4.91
CA TYR A 529 -18.94 30.89 -5.54
C TYR A 529 -20.27 30.83 -4.77
N ILE A 530 -20.36 30.03 -3.70
CA ILE A 530 -21.65 29.62 -3.11
C ILE A 530 -22.14 30.59 -2.02
N LEU A 531 -21.28 31.22 -1.21
CA LEU A 531 -21.72 31.96 -0.01
C LEU A 531 -20.79 33.16 0.31
N ARG A 532 -21.29 34.40 0.13
CA ARG A 532 -20.57 35.61 0.54
C ARG A 532 -20.93 35.98 1.99
N GLU A 533 -20.05 35.68 2.94
CA GLU A 533 -20.00 36.42 4.22
C GLU A 533 -18.80 37.38 4.16
N ARG A 534 -18.96 38.63 4.61
CA ARG A 534 -17.89 39.64 4.62
C ARG A 534 -16.78 39.24 5.61
N ASP A 535 -15.53 39.22 5.12
CA ASP A 535 -14.29 38.90 5.86
C ASP A 535 -13.95 39.90 6.97
N ASP A 536 -14.61 39.83 8.13
CA ASP A 536 -14.14 40.51 9.34
C ASP A 536 -13.94 39.53 10.50
N ARG A 537 -12.69 39.40 10.97
CA ARG A 537 -12.16 38.72 12.18
C ARG A 537 -13.12 37.71 12.87
N ILE A 538 -13.09 36.46 12.41
CA ILE A 538 -13.81 35.32 13.01
C ILE A 538 -12.80 34.34 13.63
N ASP A 539 -13.09 33.84 14.84
CA ASP A 539 -12.30 32.81 15.53
C ASP A 539 -12.47 31.44 14.84
N THR A 540 -11.36 30.75 14.59
CA THR A 540 -11.36 29.39 14.02
C THR A 540 -11.73 28.36 15.07
N VAL A 541 -12.73 27.52 14.81
CA VAL A 541 -13.14 26.43 15.72
C VAL A 541 -12.80 25.07 15.11
N LYS A 542 -12.17 24.22 15.90
CA LYS A 542 -11.88 22.83 15.50
C LYS A 542 -13.17 22.02 15.43
N THR A 543 -13.34 21.26 14.36
CA THR A 543 -14.49 20.38 14.16
C THR A 543 -14.54 19.23 15.16
N THR A 544 -15.74 18.69 15.37
CA THR A 544 -15.96 17.46 16.14
C THR A 544 -15.98 16.25 15.21
N ILE A 545 -15.78 15.05 15.76
CA ILE A 545 -15.83 13.77 15.02
C ILE A 545 -17.12 13.63 14.19
N PHE A 546 -18.26 14.05 14.76
CA PHE A 546 -19.54 14.02 14.06
C PHE A 546 -19.58 14.99 12.87
N MET A 547 -19.03 16.20 13.04
CA MET A 547 -18.92 17.17 11.95
C MET A 547 -17.98 16.68 10.85
N ASP A 548 -16.84 16.08 11.20
CA ASP A 548 -15.90 15.52 10.22
C ASP A 548 -16.56 14.41 9.39
N ALA A 549 -17.36 13.54 10.03
CA ALA A 549 -18.12 12.50 9.33
C ALA A 549 -19.18 13.07 8.38
N LEU A 550 -19.90 14.13 8.80
CA LEU A 550 -20.88 14.81 7.97
C LEU A 550 -20.22 15.53 6.79
N ILE A 551 -19.10 16.22 7.02
CA ILE A 551 -18.34 16.90 5.96
C ILE A 551 -17.76 15.88 5.00
N ALA A 552 -17.24 14.75 5.48
CA ALA A 552 -16.77 13.67 4.61
C ALA A 552 -17.88 13.11 3.72
N SER A 553 -19.07 12.86 4.27
CA SER A 553 -20.22 12.39 3.50
C SER A 553 -20.70 13.44 2.49
N ALA A 554 -20.80 14.70 2.92
CA ALA A 554 -21.19 15.80 2.06
C ALA A 554 -20.17 16.04 0.93
N ALA A 555 -18.87 15.92 1.21
CA ALA A 555 -17.83 16.03 0.21
C ALA A 555 -17.92 14.92 -0.83
N THR A 556 -18.21 13.68 -0.41
CA THR A 556 -18.47 12.58 -1.35
C THR A 556 -19.63 12.89 -2.29
N ASP A 557 -20.74 13.42 -1.77
CA ASP A 557 -21.90 13.79 -2.58
C ASP A 557 -21.54 14.91 -3.58
N VAL A 558 -20.91 16.00 -3.12
CA VAL A 558 -20.50 17.13 -3.97
C VAL A 558 -19.53 16.69 -5.07
N ILE A 559 -18.49 15.92 -4.71
CA ILE A 559 -17.49 15.41 -5.67
C ILE A 559 -18.16 14.53 -6.73
N GLN A 560 -19.12 13.68 -6.34
CA GLN A 560 -19.84 12.82 -7.28
C GLN A 560 -20.74 13.65 -8.23
N SER A 561 -21.49 14.61 -7.70
CA SER A 561 -22.30 15.53 -8.50
C SER A 561 -21.44 16.30 -9.49
N HIS A 562 -20.36 16.93 -9.02
CA HIS A 562 -19.44 17.72 -9.84
C HIS A 562 -18.76 16.87 -10.93
N TYR A 563 -18.39 15.63 -10.64
CA TYR A 563 -17.88 14.71 -11.66
C TYR A 563 -18.92 14.43 -12.75
N ILE A 564 -20.18 14.17 -12.37
CA ILE A 564 -21.26 13.93 -13.33
C ILE A 564 -21.44 15.15 -14.23
N ILE A 565 -21.50 16.36 -13.65
CA ILE A 565 -21.61 17.61 -14.39
C ILE A 565 -20.41 17.81 -15.32
N ALA A 566 -19.18 17.65 -14.83
CA ALA A 566 -17.96 17.78 -15.64
C ALA A 566 -17.96 16.81 -16.83
N ARG A 567 -18.38 15.56 -16.62
CA ARG A 567 -18.51 14.55 -17.69
C ARG A 567 -19.57 14.95 -18.72
N ASN A 568 -20.75 15.37 -18.26
CA ASN A 568 -21.86 15.71 -19.13
C ASN A 568 -21.55 16.94 -19.99
N ILE A 569 -20.93 17.96 -19.40
CA ILE A 569 -20.47 19.16 -20.11
C ILE A 569 -19.34 18.81 -21.08
N PHE A 570 -18.40 17.94 -20.70
CA PHE A 570 -17.36 17.48 -21.62
C PHE A 570 -17.96 16.75 -22.83
N LEU A 571 -18.91 15.84 -22.63
CA LEU A 571 -19.60 15.13 -23.72
C LEU A 571 -20.37 16.10 -24.63
N LEU A 572 -21.05 17.10 -24.06
CA LEU A 572 -21.71 18.16 -24.84
C LEU A 572 -20.70 18.94 -25.71
N LEU A 573 -19.55 19.31 -25.13
CA LEU A 573 -18.48 19.99 -25.86
C LEU A 573 -17.87 19.13 -26.98
N VAL A 574 -17.76 17.81 -26.78
CA VAL A 574 -17.37 16.86 -27.84
C VAL A 574 -18.37 16.88 -29.00
N VAL A 575 -19.68 16.97 -28.72
CA VAL A 575 -20.71 17.10 -29.76
C VAL A 575 -20.62 18.45 -30.49
N ILE A 576 -20.43 19.55 -29.77
CA ILE A 576 -20.31 20.90 -30.34
C ILE A 576 -19.10 20.97 -31.30
N LEU A 577 -17.93 20.49 -30.88
CA LEU A 577 -16.72 20.58 -31.69
C LEU A 577 -16.80 19.75 -32.98
N ASN A 578 -17.38 18.54 -32.92
CA ASN A 578 -17.49 17.67 -34.10
C ASN A 578 -18.59 18.10 -35.08
N THR A 579 -19.58 18.87 -34.63
CA THR A 579 -20.64 19.41 -35.49
C THR A 579 -20.28 20.78 -36.08
N LYS A 580 -19.48 21.59 -35.38
CA LYS A 580 -18.90 22.86 -35.87
C LYS A 580 -17.38 22.90 -35.61
N PRO A 581 -16.54 22.31 -36.48
CA PRO A 581 -15.10 22.15 -36.26
C PRO A 581 -14.26 23.44 -36.22
N ASN A 582 -14.82 24.61 -36.60
CA ASN A 582 -14.13 25.91 -36.58
C ASN A 582 -14.74 26.91 -35.60
N SER A 583 -15.42 26.43 -34.56
CA SER A 583 -16.16 27.26 -33.60
C SER A 583 -15.28 27.98 -32.57
N GLY A 584 -13.97 27.69 -32.51
CA GLY A 584 -13.06 28.30 -31.53
C GLY A 584 -13.14 27.69 -30.12
N HIS A 585 -14.00 26.69 -29.89
CA HIS A 585 -14.18 26.06 -28.58
C HIS A 585 -13.10 25.02 -28.21
N GLU A 586 -12.03 24.86 -29.01
CA GLU A 586 -10.93 23.91 -28.71
C GLU A 586 -10.29 24.16 -27.35
N GLN A 587 -10.09 25.44 -26.98
CA GLN A 587 -9.58 25.81 -25.67
C GLN A 587 -10.54 25.39 -24.54
N ARG A 588 -11.85 25.54 -24.74
CA ARG A 588 -12.88 25.14 -23.76
C ARG A 588 -12.93 23.63 -23.57
N VAL A 589 -12.80 22.86 -24.65
CA VAL A 589 -12.72 21.40 -24.58
C VAL A 589 -11.47 20.97 -23.79
N SER A 590 -10.33 21.62 -24.01
CA SER A 590 -9.11 21.34 -23.26
C SER A 590 -9.24 21.68 -21.76
N MET A 591 -9.91 22.80 -21.43
CA MET A 591 -10.25 23.18 -20.05
C MET A 591 -11.24 22.21 -19.39
N ALA A 592 -12.24 21.74 -20.14
CA ALA A 592 -13.18 20.73 -19.66
C ALA A 592 -12.49 19.37 -19.45
N MET A 593 -11.54 19.02 -20.32
CA MET A 593 -10.73 17.80 -20.22
C MET A 593 -9.83 17.82 -18.97
N SER A 594 -9.18 18.96 -18.67
CA SER A 594 -8.39 19.13 -17.46
C SER A 594 -9.25 19.10 -16.20
N THR A 595 -10.42 19.76 -16.21
CA THR A 595 -11.38 19.75 -15.10
C THR A 595 -11.92 18.34 -14.85
N LEU A 596 -12.31 17.61 -15.90
CA LEU A 596 -12.76 16.22 -15.82
C LEU A 596 -11.70 15.30 -15.20
N TYR A 597 -10.42 15.49 -15.57
CA TYR A 597 -9.31 14.73 -15.03
C TYR A 597 -9.18 14.89 -13.51
N VAL A 598 -9.28 16.12 -12.98
CA VAL A 598 -9.21 16.37 -11.53
C VAL A 598 -10.39 15.73 -10.81
N HIS A 599 -11.59 15.91 -11.33
CA HIS A 599 -12.81 15.36 -10.72
C HIS A 599 -12.86 13.84 -10.76
N MET A 600 -12.21 13.20 -11.74
CA MET A 600 -12.04 11.76 -11.81
C MET A 600 -11.17 11.23 -10.67
N ILE A 601 -10.08 11.94 -10.34
CA ILE A 601 -9.22 11.60 -9.20
C ILE A 601 -9.96 11.81 -7.88
N LEU A 602 -10.67 12.94 -7.73
CA LEU A 602 -11.48 13.23 -6.55
C LEU A 602 -12.59 12.18 -6.35
N LYS A 603 -13.29 11.79 -7.43
CA LYS A 603 -14.27 10.71 -7.40
C LYS A 603 -13.66 9.40 -6.94
N TRP A 604 -12.50 9.02 -7.48
CA TRP A 604 -11.81 7.81 -7.02
C TRP A 604 -11.54 7.88 -5.51
N MET A 605 -11.02 9.02 -5.01
CA MET A 605 -10.73 9.23 -3.59
C MET A 605 -11.99 9.09 -2.71
N SER A 606 -13.12 9.65 -3.13
CA SER A 606 -14.37 9.60 -2.35
C SER A 606 -15.02 8.21 -2.34
N GLU A 607 -14.72 7.37 -3.34
CA GLU A 607 -15.21 5.98 -3.45
C GLU A 607 -14.33 4.97 -2.67
N GLN A 608 -13.16 5.38 -2.14
CA GLN A 608 -12.27 4.47 -1.40
C GLN A 608 -12.65 4.30 0.08
N SER A 609 -12.50 3.08 0.58
CA SER A 609 -12.62 2.73 1.99
C SER A 609 -11.25 2.76 2.69
N ALA A 610 -11.17 3.14 3.97
CA ALA A 610 -9.88 3.29 4.65
C ALA A 610 -9.31 1.97 5.20
N TYR A 611 -9.16 0.96 4.34
CA TYR A 611 -8.42 -0.26 4.69
C TYR A 611 -6.92 -0.02 4.56
N SER A 612 -6.21 -0.09 5.68
CA SER A 612 -4.76 -0.18 5.66
C SER A 612 -4.37 -1.64 5.47
N ASP A 613 -3.66 -1.96 4.39
CA ASP A 613 -3.08 -3.29 4.15
C ASP A 613 -1.96 -3.63 5.14
N ALA A 614 -1.62 -2.70 6.05
CA ALA A 614 -0.71 -2.93 7.13
C ALA A 614 -1.33 -3.92 8.13
N THR A 615 -1.17 -5.21 7.81
CA THR A 615 -0.67 -6.17 8.78
C THR A 615 0.68 -5.65 9.26
N THR A 616 0.63 -4.62 10.12
CA THR A 616 1.73 -4.40 11.03
C THR A 616 1.77 -5.68 11.85
N GLU A 617 2.71 -6.55 11.49
CA GLU A 617 3.59 -7.14 12.49
C GLU A 617 4.08 -5.97 13.35
N SER A 618 3.20 -5.52 14.26
CA SER A 618 3.65 -4.86 15.45
C SER A 618 4.60 -5.88 16.04
N THR A 619 5.87 -5.51 16.08
CA THR A 619 6.80 -5.99 17.09
C THR A 619 6.17 -5.67 18.45
N SER A 620 5.13 -6.42 18.78
CA SER A 620 4.57 -6.53 20.10
C SER A 620 5.69 -7.20 20.89
N ILE A 621 6.43 -6.35 21.60
CA ILE A 621 7.09 -6.77 22.82
C ILE A 621 6.01 -7.53 23.60
N ASN A 622 6.20 -8.85 23.75
CA ASN A 622 5.35 -9.73 24.54
C ASN A 622 5.07 -9.10 25.91
N VAL A 623 3.93 -8.45 26.04
CA VAL A 623 3.34 -8.09 27.33
C VAL A 623 1.93 -8.66 27.31
N ASP A 624 1.83 -9.90 27.79
CA ASP A 624 0.63 -10.62 28.20
C ASP A 624 -0.73 -9.98 27.80
N ASP A 625 -1.16 -10.26 26.57
CA ASP A 625 -2.49 -9.91 26.00
C ASP A 625 -3.68 -10.55 26.76
N GLY A 626 -3.41 -11.40 27.76
CA GLY A 626 -4.44 -12.05 28.58
C GLY A 626 -5.16 -11.09 29.55
N MET A 627 -4.54 -9.98 29.92
CA MET A 627 -5.10 -9.06 30.92
C MET A 627 -6.06 -8.04 30.31
N PHE A 628 -5.74 -7.50 29.13
CA PHE A 628 -6.52 -6.41 28.50
C PHE A 628 -7.88 -6.87 27.96
N LYS A 629 -8.00 -8.13 27.50
CA LYS A 629 -9.30 -8.72 27.10
C LYS A 629 -10.30 -8.86 28.24
N ARG A 630 -9.87 -8.87 29.51
CA ARG A 630 -10.77 -8.95 30.67
C ARG A 630 -11.31 -7.60 31.13
N PHE A 631 -10.67 -6.49 30.76
CA PHE A 631 -11.07 -5.15 31.17
C PHE A 631 -11.96 -4.41 30.14
N SER A 632 -12.13 -4.93 28.93
CA SER A 632 -13.06 -4.38 27.92
C SER A 632 -14.54 -4.51 28.32
N HIS A 633 -14.85 -5.32 29.32
CA HIS A 633 -16.21 -5.48 29.86
C HIS A 633 -16.57 -4.45 30.95
N LEU A 634 -15.64 -3.58 31.34
CA LEU A 634 -15.91 -2.50 32.30
C LEU A 634 -15.95 -1.17 31.55
N ASN A 635 -17.16 -0.67 31.27
CA ASN A 635 -17.41 0.66 30.72
C ASN A 635 -16.92 1.75 31.69
N MET A 636 -15.64 2.09 31.60
CA MET A 636 -15.05 3.29 32.19
C MET A 636 -14.84 4.32 31.09
N ILE A 637 -15.79 5.26 30.96
CA ILE A 637 -15.64 6.44 30.12
C ILE A 637 -14.70 7.39 30.86
N SER A 638 -13.39 7.28 30.64
CA SER A 638 -12.41 8.30 31.05
C SER A 638 -12.05 9.17 29.86
N ALA A 639 -12.41 10.46 29.93
CA ALA A 639 -12.32 11.47 28.89
C ALA A 639 -10.89 11.95 28.53
N THR A 640 -9.84 11.13 28.72
CA THR A 640 -8.45 11.55 28.45
C THR A 640 -7.59 10.43 27.84
N ARG A 641 -8.15 9.61 26.95
CA ARG A 641 -7.32 8.85 26.00
C ARG A 641 -6.96 9.76 24.84
N SER A 642 -5.66 10.05 24.72
CA SER A 642 -5.04 10.40 23.44
C SER A 642 -5.59 9.49 22.35
N VAL A 643 -5.89 10.05 21.18
CA VAL A 643 -6.56 9.47 20.00
C VAL A 643 -5.74 8.34 19.34
N SER A 644 -5.35 7.34 20.12
CA SER A 644 -4.85 6.06 19.62
C SER A 644 -6.05 5.15 19.42
N GLU A 645 -6.58 5.21 18.20
CA GLU A 645 -7.19 4.11 17.46
C GLU A 645 -8.36 3.37 18.12
N SER A 646 -9.58 3.89 17.92
CA SER A 646 -10.73 3.00 17.68
C SER A 646 -10.67 2.54 16.22
N PRO A 647 -10.50 1.24 15.93
CA PRO A 647 -10.40 0.72 14.56
C PRO A 647 -11.68 0.91 13.73
N ASP A 648 -12.84 1.10 14.37
CA ASP A 648 -14.15 1.16 13.72
C ASP A 648 -14.45 2.47 12.94
N LEU A 649 -13.65 3.53 13.07
CA LEU A 649 -13.91 4.82 12.40
C LEU A 649 -13.26 4.94 11.01
N ARG A 650 -12.55 3.92 10.52
CA ARG A 650 -11.87 3.94 9.20
C ARG A 650 -12.75 3.43 8.06
N TYR A 651 -13.99 3.90 7.97
CA TYR A 651 -14.92 3.45 6.92
C TYR A 651 -14.66 4.10 5.55
N SER A 652 -14.18 5.34 5.52
CA SER A 652 -13.89 6.11 4.31
C SER A 652 -12.47 6.65 4.33
N LEU A 653 -11.78 6.61 3.18
CA LEU A 653 -10.47 7.23 3.01
C LEU A 653 -10.53 8.74 3.27
N LEU A 654 -11.54 9.41 2.73
CA LEU A 654 -11.71 10.85 2.87
C LEU A 654 -11.86 11.24 4.37
N TYR A 655 -12.66 10.48 5.12
CA TYR A 655 -12.80 10.69 6.56
C TYR A 655 -11.47 10.44 7.32
N SER A 656 -10.75 9.37 7.00
CA SER A 656 -9.47 9.08 7.68
C SER A 656 -8.42 10.16 7.41
N LEU A 657 -8.42 10.73 6.20
CA LEU A 657 -7.56 11.85 5.80
C LEU A 657 -7.89 13.14 6.58
N ILE A 658 -9.17 13.48 6.77
CA ILE A 658 -9.58 14.63 7.60
C ILE A 658 -9.01 14.50 9.02
N VAL A 659 -9.20 13.33 9.64
CA VAL A 659 -8.80 13.12 11.04
C VAL A 659 -7.28 13.10 11.22
N GLN A 660 -6.54 12.53 10.26
CA GLN A 660 -5.10 12.30 10.41
C GLN A 660 -4.22 13.41 9.84
N GLN A 661 -4.63 14.05 8.74
CA GLN A 661 -3.73 14.86 7.91
C GLN A 661 -4.30 16.23 7.54
N TYR A 662 -5.63 16.35 7.45
CA TYR A 662 -6.32 17.60 7.11
C TYR A 662 -7.35 18.01 8.17
N PRO A 663 -6.93 18.31 9.42
CA PRO A 663 -7.86 18.69 10.47
C PRO A 663 -8.54 20.02 10.13
N LEU A 664 -9.87 20.00 10.05
CA LEU A 664 -10.68 21.15 9.64
C LEU A 664 -10.84 22.15 10.78
N ASN A 665 -10.62 23.43 10.48
CA ASN A 665 -10.80 24.55 11.39
C ASN A 665 -11.74 25.57 10.76
N LEU A 666 -13.04 25.33 10.91
CA LEU A 666 -14.07 26.09 10.19
C LEU A 666 -14.17 27.52 10.71
N ARG A 667 -14.31 28.46 9.78
CA ARG A 667 -14.64 29.87 10.05
C ARG A 667 -16.06 30.14 9.61
N PHE A 668 -16.96 30.42 10.56
CA PHE A 668 -18.35 30.71 10.24
C PHE A 668 -18.95 31.77 11.17
N ARG A 669 -19.75 32.66 10.60
CA ARG A 669 -20.59 33.63 11.33
C ARG A 669 -22.01 33.07 11.54
N SER A 670 -22.50 32.32 10.55
CA SER A 670 -23.82 31.67 10.57
C SER A 670 -23.92 30.58 11.63
N GLN A 671 -25.04 30.57 12.37
CA GLN A 671 -25.37 29.49 13.31
C GLN A 671 -26.02 28.27 12.61
N LEU A 672 -26.23 28.31 11.30
CA LEU A 672 -26.95 27.27 10.55
C LEU A 672 -26.01 26.16 10.09
N MET A 673 -26.14 24.97 10.70
CA MET A 673 -25.35 23.78 10.35
C MET A 673 -25.38 23.42 8.86
N PRO A 674 -26.51 23.51 8.12
CA PRO A 674 -26.55 23.17 6.70
C PRO A 674 -25.56 23.99 5.85
N ILE A 675 -25.32 25.25 6.24
CA ILE A 675 -24.37 26.16 5.58
C ILE A 675 -22.93 25.82 6.00
N ILE A 676 -22.72 25.55 7.29
CA ILE A 676 -21.41 25.17 7.84
C ILE A 676 -20.90 23.87 7.20
N ILE A 677 -21.77 22.89 6.94
CA ILE A 677 -21.38 21.63 6.29
C ILE A 677 -20.86 21.91 4.87
N THR A 678 -21.59 22.67 4.05
CA THR A 678 -21.17 23.03 2.69
C THR A 678 -19.87 23.85 2.71
N ARG A 679 -19.70 24.75 3.69
CA ARG A 679 -18.45 25.48 3.89
C ARG A 679 -17.29 24.57 4.28
N GLY A 680 -17.52 23.58 5.13
CA GLY A 680 -16.51 22.59 5.49
C GLY A 680 -16.05 21.75 4.32
N VAL A 681 -16.95 21.44 3.37
CA VAL A 681 -16.57 20.77 2.10
C VAL A 681 -15.66 21.68 1.27
N GLN A 682 -15.94 22.98 1.18
CA GLN A 682 -15.09 23.95 0.48
C GLN A 682 -13.69 23.98 1.10
N GLU A 683 -13.59 24.19 2.41
CA GLU A 683 -12.30 24.27 3.11
C GLU A 683 -11.51 22.95 2.98
N LEU A 684 -12.19 21.81 3.01
CA LEU A 684 -11.56 20.52 2.77
C LEU A 684 -10.96 20.41 1.36
N LEU A 685 -11.71 20.77 0.33
CA LEU A 685 -11.23 20.70 -1.06
C LEU A 685 -10.09 21.69 -1.32
N ASP A 686 -10.14 22.86 -0.69
CA ASP A 686 -9.07 23.87 -0.71
C ASP A 686 -7.79 23.33 -0.04
N GLU A 687 -7.90 22.71 1.15
CA GLU A 687 -6.76 22.12 1.88
C GLU A 687 -6.14 20.91 1.15
N ILE A 688 -6.96 20.11 0.45
CA ILE A 688 -6.46 19.03 -0.42
C ILE A 688 -5.66 19.60 -1.60
N GLY A 689 -6.04 20.78 -2.10
CA GLY A 689 -5.28 21.53 -3.11
C GLY A 689 -5.23 20.86 -4.49
N PHE A 690 -6.24 20.05 -4.83
CA PHE A 690 -6.34 19.41 -6.14
C PHE A 690 -6.98 20.31 -7.20
N LEU A 691 -7.91 21.17 -6.78
CA LEU A 691 -8.62 22.09 -7.68
C LEU A 691 -7.76 23.35 -7.90
N PRO A 692 -7.46 23.73 -9.15
CA PRO A 692 -6.72 24.96 -9.43
C PRO A 692 -7.62 26.19 -9.35
N GLU A 693 -7.09 27.33 -8.90
CA GLU A 693 -7.81 28.62 -8.86
C GLU A 693 -8.36 29.04 -10.23
N ALA A 694 -7.73 28.59 -11.32
CA ALA A 694 -8.22 28.77 -12.67
C ALA A 694 -8.07 27.48 -13.50
N PRO A 695 -9.07 27.13 -14.33
CA PRO A 695 -9.00 25.96 -15.21
C PRO A 695 -7.79 26.01 -16.15
N HIS A 696 -6.98 24.96 -16.12
CA HIS A 696 -5.80 24.86 -16.97
C HIS A 696 -6.16 24.61 -18.44
N LEU A 697 -5.42 25.25 -19.35
CA LEU A 697 -5.55 25.07 -20.80
C LEU A 697 -5.11 23.69 -21.28
N MET A 698 -4.47 22.87 -20.44
CA MET A 698 -4.07 21.48 -20.73
C MET A 698 -4.21 20.64 -19.46
N VAL A 699 -4.30 19.32 -19.61
CA VAL A 699 -4.29 18.37 -18.48
C VAL A 699 -2.91 18.40 -17.83
N MET A 700 -2.83 18.94 -16.63
CA MET A 700 -1.60 19.03 -15.84
C MET A 700 -1.71 18.14 -14.59
N ALA A 701 -0.57 17.67 -14.09
CA ALA A 701 -0.48 16.98 -12.82
C ALA A 701 0.39 17.81 -11.87
N PRO A 702 -0.19 18.76 -11.11
CA PRO A 702 0.55 19.55 -10.13
C PRO A 702 1.27 18.67 -9.10
N GLU A 703 2.27 19.25 -8.43
CA GLU A 703 3.02 18.57 -7.37
C GLU A 703 2.12 18.03 -6.25
N THR A 704 0.93 18.62 -6.06
CA THR A 704 -0.04 18.21 -5.05
C THR A 704 -0.49 16.75 -5.22
N TYR A 705 -0.60 16.25 -6.45
CA TYR A 705 -0.95 14.84 -6.71
C TYR A 705 0.15 13.89 -6.23
N ALA A 706 1.40 14.24 -6.52
CA ALA A 706 2.53 13.42 -6.15
C ALA A 706 2.80 13.48 -4.62
N LYS A 707 2.55 14.64 -3.99
CA LYS A 707 2.53 14.80 -2.52
C LYS A 707 1.46 13.94 -1.87
N PHE A 708 0.24 13.91 -2.42
CA PHE A 708 -0.84 13.06 -1.92
C PHE A 708 -0.49 11.57 -2.05
N GLY A 709 0.10 11.16 -3.17
CA GLY A 709 0.58 9.78 -3.33
C GLY A 709 1.65 9.39 -2.30
N HIS A 710 2.59 10.30 -1.99
CA HIS A 710 3.57 10.08 -0.92
C HIS A 710 2.90 9.98 0.47
N LEU A 711 1.87 10.77 0.69
CA LEU A 711 1.07 10.76 1.91
C LEU A 711 0.30 9.45 2.08
N LEU A 712 -0.24 8.85 1.00
CA LEU A 712 -0.80 7.49 1.04
C LEU A 712 0.27 6.44 1.36
N GLU A 713 1.49 6.66 0.89
CA GLU A 713 2.62 5.78 1.16
C GLU A 713 3.05 5.80 2.64
N THR A 714 3.19 6.99 3.24
CA THR A 714 3.62 7.16 4.64
C THR A 714 2.54 6.75 5.64
N SER A 715 1.27 6.90 5.27
CA SER A 715 0.12 6.43 6.06
C SER A 715 -0.16 4.92 5.95
N GLY A 716 0.56 4.21 5.07
CA GLY A 716 0.47 2.75 4.95
C GLY A 716 -0.70 2.24 4.10
N TYR A 717 -1.33 3.09 3.28
CA TYR A 717 -2.39 2.69 2.34
C TYR A 717 -1.81 2.18 1.01
N ILE A 718 -1.05 1.09 1.04
CA ILE A 718 -0.28 0.58 -0.11
C ILE A 718 -1.20 0.11 -1.26
N GLY A 719 -2.29 -0.60 -0.99
CA GLY A 719 -3.25 -1.02 -2.03
C GLY A 719 -3.95 0.17 -2.69
N HIS A 720 -4.28 1.22 -1.94
CA HIS A 720 -4.84 2.45 -2.51
C HIS A 720 -3.82 3.20 -3.35
N LEU A 721 -2.55 3.26 -2.92
CA LEU A 721 -1.46 3.80 -3.73
C LEU A 721 -1.36 3.08 -5.07
N HIS A 722 -1.53 1.74 -5.09
CA HIS A 722 -1.49 0.97 -6.32
C HIS A 722 -2.52 1.40 -7.37
N GLN A 723 -3.75 1.66 -6.93
CA GLN A 723 -4.81 2.13 -7.81
C GLN A 723 -4.61 3.59 -8.19
N TYR A 724 -4.24 4.44 -7.23
CA TYR A 724 -4.04 5.87 -7.42
C TYR A 724 -3.05 6.18 -8.54
N VAL A 725 -1.89 5.52 -8.52
CA VAL A 725 -0.82 5.82 -9.47
C VAL A 725 -1.21 5.48 -10.92
N ARG A 726 -2.14 4.55 -11.14
CA ARG A 726 -2.67 4.23 -12.48
C ARG A 726 -3.57 5.33 -13.05
N LEU A 727 -4.13 6.19 -12.18
CA LEU A 727 -4.94 7.34 -12.57
C LEU A 727 -4.08 8.58 -12.88
N LEU A 728 -2.84 8.59 -12.38
CA LEU A 728 -1.94 9.72 -12.53
C LEU A 728 -1.36 9.82 -13.94
N LEU A 729 -1.23 11.05 -14.44
CA LEU A 729 -0.50 11.37 -15.66
C LEU A 729 0.98 11.01 -15.47
N ASP A 730 1.61 10.41 -16.49
CA ASP A 730 3.04 10.08 -16.52
C ASP A 730 3.93 11.35 -16.47
N THR A 731 4.00 12.02 -15.32
CA THR A 731 4.96 13.08 -15.01
C THR A 731 6.17 12.50 -14.26
N PRO A 732 7.33 13.18 -14.26
CA PRO A 732 8.52 12.70 -13.56
C PRO A 732 8.28 12.33 -12.08
N ALA A 733 7.53 13.15 -11.35
CA ALA A 733 7.18 12.90 -9.95
C ALA A 733 6.25 11.69 -9.77
N ASN A 734 5.24 11.55 -10.62
CA ASN A 734 4.30 10.42 -10.58
C ASN A 734 4.96 9.10 -11.02
N LEU A 735 5.86 9.15 -12.01
CA LEU A 735 6.66 8.01 -12.45
C LEU A 735 7.62 7.53 -11.36
N TYR A 736 8.20 8.46 -10.60
CA TYR A 736 9.02 8.12 -9.43
C TYR A 736 8.19 7.43 -8.33
N LEU A 737 7.01 7.98 -8.00
CA LEU A 737 6.06 7.37 -7.07
C LEU A 737 5.66 5.96 -7.53
N HIS A 738 5.39 5.78 -8.83
CA HIS A 738 5.08 4.49 -9.41
C HIS A 738 6.26 3.50 -9.29
N GLY A 739 7.48 3.96 -9.55
CA GLY A 739 8.68 3.15 -9.34
C GLY A 739 8.81 2.67 -7.89
N LYS A 740 8.57 3.55 -6.90
CA LYS A 740 8.60 3.16 -5.47
C LYS A 740 7.53 2.12 -5.13
N GLN A 741 6.33 2.27 -5.67
CA GLN A 741 5.26 1.30 -5.48
C GLN A 741 5.63 -0.07 -6.08
N LEU A 742 6.17 -0.10 -7.31
CA LEU A 742 6.62 -1.33 -7.97
C LEU A 742 7.78 -2.01 -7.22
N LEU A 743 8.66 -1.23 -6.56
CA LEU A 743 9.68 -1.79 -5.64
C LEU A 743 9.05 -2.55 -4.47
N LYS A 744 7.99 -2.00 -3.86
CA LYS A 744 7.25 -2.70 -2.78
C LYS A 744 6.58 -3.98 -3.28
N GLU A 745 6.10 -3.98 -4.51
CA GLU A 745 5.54 -5.17 -5.19
C GLU A 745 6.59 -6.19 -5.66
N ARG A 746 7.90 -5.91 -5.45
CA ARG A 746 9.03 -6.73 -5.94
C ARG A 746 9.11 -6.86 -7.46
N LYS A 747 8.48 -5.96 -8.22
CA LYS A 747 8.57 -5.86 -9.69
C LYS A 747 9.74 -4.96 -10.10
N PHE A 748 10.95 -5.47 -9.90
CA PHE A 748 12.18 -4.66 -9.99
C PHE A 748 12.47 -4.12 -11.40
N ASP A 749 12.18 -4.89 -12.45
CA ASP A 749 12.48 -4.50 -13.84
C ASP A 749 11.52 -3.42 -14.36
N GLU A 750 10.23 -3.53 -14.06
CA GLU A 750 9.23 -2.49 -14.37
C GLU A 750 9.53 -1.20 -13.61
N ALA A 751 9.91 -1.31 -12.33
CA ALA A 751 10.36 -0.18 -11.53
C ALA A 751 11.57 0.52 -12.18
N GLU A 752 12.55 -0.23 -12.70
CA GLU A 752 13.75 0.34 -13.33
C GLU A 752 13.37 1.18 -14.55
N HIS A 753 12.48 0.68 -15.39
CA HIS A 753 12.00 1.40 -16.56
C HIS A 753 11.28 2.71 -16.17
N LYS A 754 10.47 2.68 -15.11
CA LYS A 754 9.75 3.87 -14.61
C LYS A 754 10.70 4.89 -13.98
N PHE A 755 11.70 4.45 -13.21
CA PHE A 755 12.72 5.34 -12.63
C PHE A 755 13.62 5.99 -13.68
N LYS A 756 14.01 5.26 -14.75
CA LYS A 756 14.76 5.82 -15.88
C LYS A 756 13.97 6.90 -16.61
N ARG A 757 12.68 6.64 -16.90
CA ARG A 757 11.79 7.62 -17.53
C ARG A 757 11.57 8.86 -16.67
N ALA A 758 11.47 8.70 -15.35
CA ALA A 758 11.37 9.83 -14.42
C ALA A 758 12.63 10.71 -14.43
N GLY A 759 13.80 10.13 -14.72
CA GLY A 759 15.10 10.84 -14.79
C GLY A 759 15.11 12.07 -15.72
N SER A 760 14.33 12.08 -16.81
CA SER A 760 14.29 13.20 -17.76
C SER A 760 13.84 14.52 -17.14
N GLY A 761 12.97 14.46 -16.13
CA GLY A 761 12.51 15.63 -15.38
C GLY A 761 13.53 16.21 -14.40
N PHE A 762 14.56 15.45 -14.06
CA PHE A 762 15.64 15.87 -13.16
C PHE A 762 16.90 16.37 -13.90
N ALA A 763 16.89 16.30 -15.24
CA ALA A 763 18.03 16.64 -16.09
C ALA A 763 18.07 18.09 -16.60
N HIS A 764 16.95 18.83 -16.54
CA HIS A 764 16.85 20.18 -17.13
C HIS A 764 16.87 21.28 -16.06
N ASP A 765 17.64 22.34 -16.32
CA ASP A 765 17.66 23.57 -15.54
C ASP A 765 16.36 24.38 -15.71
N MET A 766 15.88 24.91 -14.60
CA MET A 766 14.58 25.57 -14.40
C MET A 766 14.35 26.79 -15.30
N THR A 767 13.44 26.69 -16.28
CA THR A 767 12.72 27.85 -16.87
C THR A 767 11.21 27.62 -17.06
N LEU A 768 10.70 26.42 -16.77
CA LEU A 768 9.27 26.11 -16.72
C LEU A 768 8.88 25.78 -15.27
N PRO A 769 7.66 26.13 -14.82
CA PRO A 769 7.26 25.93 -13.42
C PRO A 769 7.45 24.45 -13.00
N PRO A 770 7.96 24.22 -11.78
CA PRO A 770 8.60 22.98 -11.41
C PRO A 770 7.58 21.85 -11.25
N TYR A 771 7.67 20.82 -12.11
CA TYR A 771 7.17 19.48 -11.80
C TYR A 771 8.26 18.70 -11.05
N THR A 772 8.85 19.34 -10.03
CA THR A 772 9.99 18.79 -9.31
C THR A 772 9.51 17.75 -8.30
N ALA A 773 10.03 16.54 -8.34
CA ALA A 773 9.78 15.54 -7.28
C ALA A 773 10.52 15.88 -5.96
N GLY A 774 11.00 17.12 -5.82
CA GLY A 774 11.70 17.62 -4.64
C GLY A 774 10.96 17.51 -3.30
N PRO A 775 9.61 17.49 -3.26
CA PRO A 775 8.88 17.23 -2.01
C PRO A 775 8.86 15.76 -1.59
N ILE A 776 9.14 14.82 -2.51
CA ILE A 776 8.92 13.37 -2.33
C ILE A 776 10.24 12.64 -2.07
N ILE A 777 11.33 13.20 -2.61
CA ILE A 777 12.69 12.77 -2.30
C ILE A 777 13.12 13.51 -1.02
N PRO A 778 13.65 12.83 0.01
CA PRO A 778 14.15 13.49 1.21
C PRO A 778 15.08 14.66 0.83
N SER A 779 14.86 15.83 1.41
CA SER A 779 15.57 17.08 1.06
C SER A 779 17.10 17.01 1.20
N GLN A 780 17.63 16.02 1.92
CA GLN A 780 19.06 15.75 2.06
C GLN A 780 19.68 15.12 0.80
N ASP A 781 18.89 14.45 -0.04
CA ASP A 781 19.34 13.75 -1.25
C ASP A 781 18.89 14.42 -2.55
N TYR A 782 18.09 15.50 -2.46
CA TYR A 782 17.53 16.21 -3.61
C TYR A 782 18.21 17.56 -3.85
N ILE A 783 18.86 17.70 -5.01
CA ILE A 783 19.29 19.00 -5.56
C ILE A 783 18.57 19.17 -6.90
N PRO A 784 17.73 20.21 -7.07
CA PRO A 784 17.05 20.49 -8.35
C PRO A 784 18.05 20.56 -9.50
N GLY A 785 17.69 20.00 -10.66
CA GLY A 785 18.55 19.97 -11.86
C GLY A 785 19.75 19.01 -11.79
N ASN A 786 19.94 18.28 -10.68
CA ASN A 786 21.06 17.35 -10.53
C ASN A 786 20.64 15.88 -10.76
N LEU A 787 20.73 15.44 -12.03
CA LEU A 787 20.44 14.06 -12.43
C LEU A 787 21.31 13.01 -11.70
N THR A 788 22.53 13.36 -11.31
CA THR A 788 23.43 12.44 -10.60
C THR A 788 22.93 12.11 -9.19
N ALA A 789 22.39 13.12 -8.49
CA ALA A 789 21.84 12.96 -7.15
C ALA A 789 20.60 12.05 -7.18
N TYR A 790 19.75 12.20 -8.20
CA TYR A 790 18.58 11.36 -8.41
C TYR A 790 18.96 9.88 -8.63
N TYR A 791 19.88 9.57 -9.55
CA TYR A 791 20.26 8.18 -9.78
C TYR A 791 21.00 7.55 -8.59
N ARG A 792 21.76 8.34 -7.83
CA ARG A 792 22.36 7.89 -6.56
C ARG A 792 21.27 7.50 -5.54
N HIS A 793 20.22 8.32 -5.43
CA HIS A 793 19.07 8.04 -4.56
C HIS A 793 18.36 6.74 -4.96
N VAL A 794 18.05 6.58 -6.26
CA VAL A 794 17.42 5.35 -6.77
C VAL A 794 18.32 4.12 -6.51
N ALA A 795 19.64 4.24 -6.67
CA ALA A 795 20.56 3.16 -6.34
C ALA A 795 20.48 2.76 -4.84
N VAL A 796 20.32 3.72 -3.92
CA VAL A 796 20.11 3.43 -2.49
C VAL A 796 18.78 2.71 -2.25
N LEU A 797 17.72 3.07 -2.97
CA LEU A 797 16.42 2.38 -2.86
C LEU A 797 16.54 0.90 -3.25
N TYR A 798 17.24 0.57 -4.34
CA TYR A 798 17.48 -0.82 -4.73
C TYR A 798 18.47 -1.54 -3.81
N GLU A 799 19.39 -0.82 -3.17
CA GLU A 799 20.30 -1.36 -2.16
C GLU A 799 19.54 -1.84 -0.92
N ASN A 800 18.53 -1.06 -0.47
CA ASN A 800 17.63 -1.45 0.62
C ASN A 800 16.76 -2.68 0.26
N CYS A 801 16.50 -2.91 -1.03
CA CYS A 801 15.77 -4.08 -1.52
C CYS A 801 16.67 -5.28 -1.87
N GLU A 802 17.97 -5.20 -1.58
CA GLU A 802 18.98 -6.23 -1.87
C GLU A 802 19.04 -6.68 -3.35
N GLN A 803 18.87 -5.75 -4.30
CA GLN A 803 18.93 -6.03 -5.75
C GLN A 803 20.22 -5.50 -6.41
N PRO A 804 21.30 -6.28 -6.50
CA PRO A 804 22.63 -5.76 -6.88
C PRO A 804 22.71 -5.31 -8.35
N LEU A 805 21.97 -5.95 -9.25
CA LEU A 805 22.05 -5.68 -10.70
C LEU A 805 21.52 -4.28 -11.02
N HIS A 806 20.35 -3.94 -10.48
CA HIS A 806 19.73 -2.63 -10.63
C HIS A 806 20.56 -1.52 -9.96
N VAL A 807 21.17 -1.79 -8.80
CA VAL A 807 22.12 -0.85 -8.16
C VAL A 807 23.29 -0.52 -9.09
N ILE A 808 23.89 -1.53 -9.73
CA ILE A 808 25.00 -1.32 -10.68
C ILE A 808 24.54 -0.45 -11.86
N ASN A 809 23.36 -0.73 -12.42
CA ASN A 809 22.84 0.04 -13.55
C ASN A 809 22.62 1.51 -13.19
N PHE A 810 21.97 1.80 -12.05
CA PHE A 810 21.75 3.18 -11.62
C PHE A 810 23.04 3.89 -11.19
N CYS A 811 24.03 3.19 -10.61
CA CYS A 811 25.34 3.78 -10.37
C CYS A 811 26.09 4.12 -11.67
N LYS A 812 25.97 3.30 -12.72
CA LYS A 812 26.54 3.62 -14.06
C LYS A 812 25.85 4.83 -14.67
N LEU A 813 24.52 4.90 -14.62
CA LEU A 813 23.76 6.06 -15.09
C LEU A 813 24.11 7.34 -14.30
N ALA A 814 24.33 7.22 -12.99
CA ALA A 814 24.80 8.33 -12.17
C ALA A 814 26.17 8.83 -12.65
N LEU A 815 27.12 7.91 -12.93
CA LEU A 815 28.44 8.26 -13.46
C LEU A 815 28.37 8.90 -14.84
N GLU A 816 27.51 8.41 -15.74
CA GLU A 816 27.29 9.00 -17.06
C GLU A 816 26.72 10.42 -16.99
N ALA A 817 25.84 10.67 -16.00
CA ALA A 817 25.25 11.99 -15.77
C ALA A 817 26.21 13.01 -15.12
N PHE A 818 27.38 12.60 -14.60
CA PHE A 818 28.35 13.53 -14.00
C PHE A 818 28.97 14.45 -15.06
N SER A 819 28.83 15.77 -14.86
CA SER A 819 29.53 16.74 -15.71
C SER A 819 31.04 16.70 -15.48
N ASN A 820 31.81 17.01 -16.53
CA ASN A 820 33.28 16.99 -16.48
C ASN A 820 33.83 18.01 -15.47
N GLU A 821 33.13 19.11 -15.23
CA GLU A 821 33.49 20.15 -14.26
C GLU A 821 33.31 19.66 -12.81
N GLN A 822 32.18 19.01 -12.51
CA GLN A 822 31.90 18.46 -11.19
C GLN A 822 32.88 17.34 -10.80
N ARG A 823 33.32 16.52 -11.76
CA ARG A 823 34.32 15.45 -11.52
C ARG A 823 35.68 15.97 -11.06
N GLN A 824 36.03 17.21 -11.37
CA GLN A 824 37.34 17.78 -11.03
C GLN A 824 37.39 18.29 -9.58
N THR A 825 36.24 18.63 -9.00
CA THR A 825 36.12 19.07 -7.60
C THR A 825 36.51 17.96 -6.61
N PRO A 826 37.07 18.28 -5.44
CA PRO A 826 37.44 17.27 -4.44
C PRO A 826 36.23 16.46 -3.96
N GLU A 827 35.06 17.11 -3.82
CA GLU A 827 33.80 16.47 -3.45
C GLU A 827 33.30 15.52 -4.55
N GLY A 828 33.36 15.94 -5.82
CA GLY A 828 33.01 15.10 -6.96
C GLY A 828 33.90 13.86 -7.09
N ARG A 829 35.22 13.98 -6.84
CA ARG A 829 36.13 12.82 -6.83
C ARG A 829 35.78 11.82 -5.74
N ASN A 830 35.41 12.29 -4.55
CA ASN A 830 34.96 11.43 -3.46
C ASN A 830 33.65 10.71 -3.81
N LEU A 831 32.68 11.43 -4.37
CA LEU A 831 31.40 10.84 -4.81
C LEU A 831 31.59 9.79 -5.92
N VAL A 832 32.42 10.07 -6.92
CA VAL A 832 32.78 9.09 -7.97
C VAL A 832 33.44 7.86 -7.37
N SER A 833 34.33 8.02 -6.39
CA SER A 833 34.96 6.90 -5.69
C SER A 833 33.96 6.05 -4.91
N GLN A 834 32.98 6.68 -4.26
CA GLN A 834 31.88 5.97 -3.58
C GLN A 834 31.03 5.18 -4.57
N LEU A 835 30.67 5.76 -5.72
CA LEU A 835 29.90 5.07 -6.77
C LEU A 835 30.65 3.86 -7.32
N TYR A 836 31.94 3.98 -7.65
CA TYR A 836 32.74 2.83 -8.08
C TYR A 836 32.86 1.75 -6.99
N THR A 837 32.94 2.13 -5.72
CA THR A 837 32.95 1.19 -4.58
C THR A 837 31.61 0.46 -4.46
N LYS A 838 30.48 1.15 -4.69
CA LYS A 838 29.15 0.53 -4.75
C LYS A 838 29.00 -0.40 -5.95
N ILE A 839 29.47 -0.01 -7.14
CA ILE A 839 29.48 -0.88 -8.33
C ILE A 839 30.30 -2.14 -8.04
N PHE A 840 31.49 -1.97 -7.47
CA PHE A 840 32.39 -3.06 -7.13
C PHE A 840 31.76 -4.06 -6.15
N THR A 841 31.26 -3.59 -5.01
CA THR A 841 30.65 -4.45 -3.98
C THR A 841 29.43 -5.21 -4.49
N ASN A 842 28.57 -4.56 -5.29
CA ASN A 842 27.40 -5.22 -5.88
C ASN A 842 27.78 -6.16 -7.03
N ALA A 843 28.80 -5.85 -7.83
CA ALA A 843 29.29 -6.73 -8.89
C ALA A 843 29.92 -8.00 -8.31
N LEU A 844 30.63 -7.90 -7.18
CA LEU A 844 31.13 -9.06 -6.43
C LEU A 844 30.01 -9.97 -5.94
N LYS A 845 28.91 -9.41 -5.40
CA LYS A 845 27.75 -10.19 -4.95
C LYS A 845 27.11 -11.02 -6.08
N LYS A 846 27.28 -10.63 -7.35
CA LYS A 846 26.72 -11.29 -8.53
C LYS A 846 27.76 -12.02 -9.39
N ASP A 847 28.99 -12.19 -8.90
CA ASP A 847 30.07 -12.89 -9.60
C ASP A 847 30.47 -12.28 -10.95
N MET A 848 30.18 -10.99 -11.15
CA MET A 848 30.54 -10.26 -12.36
C MET A 848 31.97 -9.70 -12.24
N PHE A 849 32.96 -10.59 -12.27
CA PHE A 849 34.36 -10.25 -11.99
C PHE A 849 34.96 -9.24 -12.98
N ASP A 850 34.59 -9.28 -14.26
CA ASP A 850 35.07 -8.33 -15.27
C ASP A 850 34.61 -6.90 -14.96
N LEU A 851 33.35 -6.73 -14.56
CA LEU A 851 32.80 -5.44 -14.14
C LEU A 851 33.42 -4.96 -12.83
N ALA A 852 33.64 -5.87 -11.87
CA ALA A 852 34.28 -5.55 -10.60
C ALA A 852 35.74 -5.08 -10.80
N TYR A 853 36.51 -5.75 -11.65
CA TYR A 853 37.87 -5.33 -11.99
C TYR A 853 37.89 -3.95 -12.67
N ASN A 854 37.01 -3.73 -13.65
CA ASN A 854 36.89 -2.43 -14.33
C ASN A 854 36.49 -1.30 -13.37
N ALA A 855 35.65 -1.57 -12.37
CA ALA A 855 35.29 -0.60 -11.34
C ALA A 855 36.47 -0.25 -10.42
N ILE A 856 37.34 -1.20 -10.08
CA ILE A 856 38.59 -0.92 -9.34
C ILE A 856 39.51 -0.05 -10.21
N ALA A 857 39.75 -0.46 -11.46
CA ALA A 857 40.68 0.22 -12.37
C ALA A 857 40.26 1.67 -12.68
N SER A 858 38.94 1.93 -12.73
CA SER A 858 38.37 3.25 -13.04
C SER A 858 38.21 4.17 -11.84
N ASN A 859 38.43 3.67 -10.60
CA ASN A 859 38.26 4.46 -9.38
C ASN A 859 39.40 5.48 -9.21
N PRO A 860 39.15 6.78 -9.07
CA PRO A 860 40.22 7.78 -8.93
C PRO A 860 41.03 7.70 -7.61
N ASN A 861 40.49 7.09 -6.56
CA ASN A 861 41.11 7.06 -5.23
C ASN A 861 41.93 5.77 -5.00
N SER A 862 43.24 5.88 -4.79
CA SER A 862 44.12 4.71 -4.58
C SER A 862 43.82 3.95 -3.28
N ILE A 863 43.33 4.64 -2.24
CA ILE A 863 42.98 4.02 -0.95
C ILE A 863 41.79 3.06 -1.15
N SER A 864 40.75 3.53 -1.84
CA SER A 864 39.57 2.71 -2.17
C SER A 864 39.94 1.55 -3.10
N GLN A 865 40.86 1.76 -4.05
CA GLN A 865 41.36 0.68 -4.91
C GLN A 865 41.99 -0.45 -4.10
N GLN A 866 42.88 -0.13 -3.15
CA GLN A 866 43.53 -1.12 -2.28
C GLN A 866 42.55 -1.82 -1.35
N ALA A 867 41.61 -1.06 -0.76
CA ALA A 867 40.58 -1.60 0.12
C ALA A 867 39.66 -2.60 -0.62
N ASN A 868 39.32 -2.31 -1.88
CA ASN A 868 38.48 -3.17 -2.72
C ASN A 868 39.25 -4.36 -3.33
N LEU A 869 40.57 -4.24 -3.53
CA LEU A 869 41.37 -5.33 -4.12
C LEU A 869 41.40 -6.58 -3.22
N ARG A 870 41.53 -6.41 -1.89
CA ARG A 870 41.55 -7.54 -0.93
C ARG A 870 40.30 -8.44 -1.02
N PRO A 871 39.06 -7.92 -0.88
CA PRO A 871 37.87 -8.73 -1.01
C PRO A 871 37.67 -9.30 -2.42
N PHE A 872 38.13 -8.61 -3.48
CA PHE A 872 38.09 -9.13 -4.85
C PHE A 872 38.90 -10.42 -5.01
N VAL A 873 40.15 -10.40 -4.57
CA VAL A 873 41.05 -11.57 -4.65
C VAL A 873 40.51 -12.71 -3.80
N ARG A 874 40.06 -12.42 -2.58
CA ARG A 874 39.49 -13.43 -1.69
C ARG A 874 38.30 -14.14 -2.34
N ASP A 875 37.32 -13.38 -2.82
CA ASP A 875 36.06 -13.92 -3.35
C ASP A 875 36.26 -14.71 -4.66
N MET A 876 37.13 -14.23 -5.57
CA MET A 876 37.50 -15.00 -6.77
C MET A 876 38.19 -16.33 -6.44
N CYS A 877 39.08 -16.33 -5.44
CA CYS A 877 39.75 -17.54 -4.98
C CYS A 877 38.77 -18.52 -4.33
N GLU A 878 37.88 -18.05 -3.44
CA GLU A 878 36.86 -18.87 -2.75
C GLU A 878 35.89 -19.50 -3.76
N LYS A 879 35.48 -18.75 -4.78
CA LYS A 879 34.61 -19.22 -5.87
C LYS A 879 35.33 -20.02 -6.96
N LYS A 880 36.62 -20.35 -6.75
CA LYS A 880 37.47 -21.16 -7.64
C LYS A 880 37.65 -20.59 -9.06
N GLN A 881 37.51 -19.28 -9.24
CA GLN A 881 37.69 -18.58 -10.53
C GLN A 881 39.15 -18.16 -10.77
N VAL A 882 40.10 -19.06 -10.49
CA VAL A 882 41.53 -18.76 -10.54
C VAL A 882 42.00 -18.46 -11.96
N SER A 883 41.53 -19.20 -12.96
CA SER A 883 41.95 -19.00 -14.36
C SER A 883 41.68 -17.57 -14.85
N LYS A 884 40.48 -17.05 -14.59
CA LYS A 884 40.12 -15.66 -14.91
C LYS A 884 40.92 -14.65 -14.09
N LEU A 885 41.21 -14.94 -12.82
CA LEU A 885 42.04 -14.07 -11.98
C LEU A 885 43.43 -13.85 -12.61
N LEU A 886 43.99 -14.88 -13.25
CA LEU A 886 45.31 -14.82 -13.91
C LEU A 886 45.29 -14.01 -15.22
N GLU A 887 44.13 -13.92 -15.88
CA GLU A 887 43.95 -13.18 -17.14
C GLU A 887 43.96 -11.66 -16.92
N PHE A 888 43.58 -11.18 -15.73
CA PHE A 888 43.55 -9.74 -15.46
C PHE A 888 44.95 -9.09 -15.42
N PRO A 889 45.11 -7.87 -15.97
CA PRO A 889 46.44 -7.26 -16.13
C PRO A 889 46.98 -6.49 -14.91
N PHE A 890 46.14 -6.11 -13.93
CA PHE A 890 46.50 -5.41 -12.69
C PHE A 890 47.48 -4.21 -12.85
N ILE A 891 47.30 -3.38 -13.89
CA ILE A 891 48.29 -2.41 -14.40
C ILE A 891 48.83 -1.44 -13.33
N ASN A 892 48.01 -1.03 -12.35
CA ASN A 892 48.40 -0.04 -11.33
C ASN A 892 48.59 -0.60 -9.91
N PHE A 893 48.14 -1.82 -9.66
CA PHE A 893 48.07 -2.40 -8.30
C PHE A 893 48.65 -3.81 -8.26
N ARG A 894 49.56 -4.13 -9.18
CA ARG A 894 50.26 -5.42 -9.26
C ARG A 894 50.99 -5.77 -7.97
N ARG A 895 51.75 -4.82 -7.41
CA ARG A 895 52.47 -5.03 -6.13
C ARG A 895 51.50 -5.30 -4.99
N ASP A 896 50.41 -4.55 -4.93
CA ASP A 896 49.38 -4.73 -3.91
C ASP A 896 48.73 -6.12 -4.04
N PHE A 897 48.41 -6.56 -5.27
CA PHE A 897 47.90 -7.90 -5.54
C PHE A 897 48.88 -9.01 -5.09
N GLU A 898 50.16 -8.89 -5.46
CA GLU A 898 51.21 -9.84 -5.05
C GLU A 898 51.34 -9.89 -3.53
N THR A 899 51.34 -8.74 -2.83
CA THR A 899 51.42 -8.70 -1.36
C THR A 899 50.19 -9.33 -0.69
N ILE A 900 49.00 -9.15 -1.25
CA ILE A 900 47.75 -9.73 -0.74
C ILE A 900 47.78 -11.25 -0.91
N LEU A 901 48.16 -11.74 -2.10
CA LEU A 901 48.30 -13.16 -2.36
C LEU A 901 49.36 -13.82 -1.48
N GLU A 902 50.54 -13.21 -1.33
CA GLU A 902 51.57 -13.69 -0.42
C GLU A 902 51.10 -13.68 1.04
N PHE A 903 50.38 -12.64 1.46
CA PHE A 903 49.81 -12.57 2.80
C PHE A 903 48.81 -13.69 3.05
N HIS A 904 47.90 -13.96 2.11
CA HIS A 904 46.96 -15.07 2.21
C HIS A 904 47.66 -16.43 2.16
N ALA A 905 48.68 -16.59 1.31
CA ALA A 905 49.51 -17.80 1.29
C ALA A 905 50.24 -18.02 2.63
N ARG A 906 50.61 -16.96 3.36
CA ARG A 906 51.24 -17.03 4.68
C ARG A 906 50.26 -17.24 5.84
N THR A 907 49.03 -16.75 5.75
CA THR A 907 48.08 -16.76 6.88
C THR A 907 47.01 -17.84 6.79
N HIS A 908 46.57 -18.23 5.60
CA HIS A 908 45.46 -19.17 5.42
C HIS A 908 45.86 -20.61 5.78
N ASP A 909 44.91 -21.37 6.34
CA ASP A 909 45.13 -22.77 6.73
C ASP A 909 45.21 -23.67 5.48
N ILE A 910 45.99 -24.74 5.59
CA ILE A 910 46.22 -25.71 4.52
C ILE A 910 44.96 -26.58 4.28
N LYS A 911 44.14 -26.79 5.32
CA LYS A 911 42.91 -27.60 5.26
C LYS A 911 41.76 -26.92 4.53
N GLU A 912 41.69 -25.59 4.60
CA GLU A 912 40.61 -24.83 4.00
C GLU A 912 40.84 -24.68 2.50
N SER A 913 39.79 -24.96 1.71
CA SER A 913 39.78 -24.58 0.29
C SER A 913 39.35 -23.12 0.19
N PRO A 914 40.07 -22.23 -0.52
CA PRO A 914 41.08 -22.49 -1.55
C PRO A 914 42.54 -22.45 -1.05
N ASN A 915 43.40 -23.26 -1.67
CA ASN A 915 44.84 -23.25 -1.36
C ASN A 915 45.54 -22.06 -2.05
N TYR A 916 45.66 -20.95 -1.33
CA TYR A 916 46.30 -19.72 -1.82
C TYR A 916 47.75 -19.91 -2.23
N SER A 917 48.50 -20.83 -1.60
CA SER A 917 49.89 -21.09 -1.99
C SER A 917 49.99 -21.68 -3.39
N LYS A 918 49.12 -22.64 -3.72
CA LYS A 918 49.04 -23.21 -5.07
C LYS A 918 48.60 -22.18 -6.10
N ILE A 919 47.66 -21.31 -5.74
CA ILE A 919 47.22 -20.20 -6.59
C ILE A 919 48.37 -19.24 -6.88
N CYS A 920 49.14 -18.85 -5.85
CA CYS A 920 50.34 -18.02 -6.01
C CYS A 920 51.37 -18.68 -6.92
N TYR A 921 51.62 -19.98 -6.77
CA TYR A 921 52.51 -20.73 -7.66
C TYR A 921 52.06 -20.65 -9.11
N THR A 922 50.77 -20.90 -9.38
CA THR A 922 50.23 -20.80 -10.74
C THR A 922 50.31 -19.39 -11.32
N TYR A 923 50.18 -18.36 -10.47
CA TYR A 923 50.34 -16.96 -10.87
C TYR A 923 51.77 -16.62 -11.27
N TYR A 924 52.75 -16.99 -10.44
CA TYR A 924 54.15 -16.72 -10.75
C TYR A 924 54.63 -17.53 -11.97
N LEU A 925 54.12 -18.74 -12.15
CA LEU A 925 54.42 -19.57 -13.32
C LEU A 925 53.88 -18.95 -14.63
N SER A 926 52.65 -18.43 -14.63
CA SER A 926 52.06 -17.81 -15.82
C SER A 926 52.76 -16.53 -16.26
N ARG A 927 53.43 -15.83 -15.33
CA ARG A 927 54.22 -14.62 -15.58
C ARG A 927 55.73 -14.87 -15.73
N GLN A 928 56.15 -16.14 -15.80
CA GLN A 928 57.55 -16.57 -15.92
C GLN A 928 58.45 -16.12 -14.75
N GLN A 929 57.88 -15.82 -13.58
CA GLN A 929 58.61 -15.49 -12.36
C GLN A 929 58.94 -16.75 -11.56
N ASN A 930 59.76 -17.61 -12.16
CA ASN A 930 60.01 -18.97 -11.66
C ASN A 930 60.71 -19.02 -10.29
N ARG A 931 61.53 -18.00 -9.95
CA ARG A 931 62.20 -17.90 -8.64
C ARG A 931 61.20 -17.71 -7.49
N ASP A 932 60.24 -16.80 -7.67
CA ASP A 932 59.21 -16.53 -6.67
C ASP A 932 58.22 -17.69 -6.58
N ALA A 933 57.91 -18.35 -7.71
CA ALA A 933 57.12 -19.58 -7.73
C ALA A 933 57.75 -20.68 -6.86
N ALA A 934 59.06 -20.91 -7.00
CA ALA A 934 59.80 -21.87 -6.19
C ALA A 934 59.82 -21.48 -4.70
N ARG A 935 60.01 -20.20 -4.39
CA ARG A 935 59.99 -19.68 -3.01
C ARG A 935 58.66 -19.95 -2.31
N ILE A 936 57.53 -19.71 -2.99
CA ILE A 936 56.19 -19.90 -2.41
C ILE A 936 55.86 -21.38 -2.20
N MET A 937 56.22 -22.26 -3.14
CA MET A 937 56.03 -23.71 -2.95
C MET A 937 56.91 -24.28 -1.86
N TYR A 938 58.14 -23.77 -1.71
CA TYR A 938 59.00 -24.11 -0.59
C TYR A 938 58.42 -23.64 0.76
N GLN A 939 57.86 -22.42 0.81
CA GLN A 939 57.12 -21.92 1.97
C GLN A 939 55.94 -22.80 2.35
N TYR A 940 55.17 -23.23 1.34
CA TYR A 940 54.06 -24.15 1.54
C TYR A 940 54.53 -25.51 2.07
N ALA A 941 55.62 -26.06 1.52
CA ALA A 941 56.22 -27.31 2.00
C ALA A 941 56.61 -27.24 3.48
N ASN A 942 57.27 -26.17 3.90
CA ASN A 942 57.65 -25.97 5.30
C ASN A 942 56.44 -25.83 6.23
N LYS A 943 55.37 -25.20 5.77
CA LYS A 943 54.12 -25.13 6.52
C LYS A 943 53.48 -26.50 6.68
N VAL A 944 53.44 -27.31 5.62
CA VAL A 944 52.93 -28.69 5.63
C VAL A 944 53.77 -29.56 6.58
N GLU A 945 55.09 -29.39 6.60
CA GLU A 945 56.00 -30.13 7.49
C GLU A 945 55.80 -29.75 8.97
N ASN A 946 55.76 -28.45 9.26
CA ASN A 946 55.56 -27.94 10.63
C ASN A 946 54.17 -28.23 11.19
N MET A 947 53.16 -28.31 10.31
CA MET A 947 51.79 -28.67 10.64
C MET A 947 51.51 -30.17 10.47
N GLY A 948 52.52 -31.05 10.51
CA GLY A 948 52.41 -32.48 10.20
C GLY A 948 51.35 -33.27 10.98
N SER A 949 50.86 -32.76 12.12
CA SER A 949 49.73 -33.33 12.89
C SER A 949 48.35 -33.10 12.25
N ILE A 950 48.26 -32.29 11.19
CA ILE A 950 46.99 -31.81 10.62
C ILE A 950 46.36 -32.81 9.65
N PHE A 951 47.11 -33.70 8.99
CA PHE A 951 46.53 -34.65 8.03
C PHE A 951 46.04 -35.92 8.71
N ASP A 952 44.76 -36.25 8.58
CA ASP A 952 44.14 -37.48 9.11
C ASP A 952 44.77 -38.76 8.53
N ASN A 953 45.46 -38.64 7.39
CA ASN A 953 46.19 -39.71 6.75
C ASN A 953 47.63 -39.26 6.46
N PHE A 954 48.59 -39.88 7.15
CA PHE A 954 50.03 -39.68 6.97
C PHE A 954 50.46 -39.73 5.50
N GLN A 955 49.91 -40.67 4.72
CA GLN A 955 50.28 -40.81 3.31
C GLN A 955 49.82 -39.61 2.50
N LYS A 956 48.65 -39.03 2.77
CA LYS A 956 48.15 -37.84 2.07
C LYS A 956 49.01 -36.61 2.39
N GLY A 957 49.38 -36.41 3.65
CA GLY A 957 50.26 -35.32 4.07
C GLY A 957 51.65 -35.43 3.41
N MET A 958 52.24 -36.62 3.43
CA MET A 958 53.55 -36.85 2.80
C MET A 958 53.52 -36.73 1.27
N THR A 959 52.44 -37.16 0.59
CA THR A 959 52.29 -36.96 -0.86
C THR A 959 52.18 -35.48 -1.23
N GLU A 960 51.47 -34.70 -0.42
CA GLU A 960 51.30 -33.26 -0.64
C GLU A 960 52.60 -32.50 -0.38
N LEU A 961 53.36 -32.92 0.63
CA LEU A 961 54.68 -32.40 0.91
C LEU A 961 55.67 -32.74 -0.21
N ALA A 962 55.68 -33.99 -0.69
CA ALA A 962 56.51 -34.41 -1.82
C ALA A 962 56.17 -33.63 -3.10
N SER A 963 54.89 -33.43 -3.40
CA SER A 963 54.45 -32.71 -4.60
C SER A 963 54.82 -31.22 -4.55
N SER A 964 54.81 -30.60 -3.36
CA SER A 964 55.21 -29.21 -3.18
C SER A 964 56.71 -28.97 -3.45
N TYR A 965 57.59 -29.84 -2.93
CA TYR A 965 59.02 -29.75 -3.24
C TYR A 965 59.31 -30.06 -4.71
N LEU A 966 58.64 -31.05 -5.30
CA LEU A 966 58.79 -31.34 -6.73
C LEU A 966 58.37 -30.14 -7.59
N SER A 967 57.27 -29.47 -7.23
CA SER A 967 56.82 -28.25 -7.93
C SER A 967 57.84 -27.11 -7.81
N ALA A 968 58.49 -26.96 -6.66
CA ALA A 968 59.56 -25.98 -6.47
C ALA A 968 60.82 -26.32 -7.30
N ILE A 969 61.20 -27.60 -7.37
CA ILE A 969 62.31 -28.08 -8.20
C ILE A 969 62.03 -27.79 -9.67
N ASN A 970 60.84 -28.19 -10.15
CA ASN A 970 60.43 -27.97 -11.54
C ASN A 970 60.47 -26.48 -11.92
N ALA A 971 60.05 -25.58 -11.03
CA ALA A 971 60.13 -24.14 -11.29
C ALA A 971 61.58 -23.64 -11.41
N LEU A 972 62.50 -24.11 -10.56
CA LEU A 972 63.92 -23.70 -10.63
C LEU A 972 64.67 -24.33 -11.80
N GLU A 973 64.30 -25.54 -12.22
CA GLU A 973 64.97 -26.26 -13.30
C GLU A 973 64.72 -25.62 -14.68
N VAL A 974 63.64 -24.85 -14.82
CA VAL A 974 63.38 -24.03 -16.02
C VAL A 974 64.38 -22.87 -16.15
N LEU A 975 65.06 -22.48 -15.07
CA LEU A 975 66.07 -21.43 -15.08
C LEU A 975 67.45 -22.00 -15.38
N ASP A 976 68.31 -21.19 -15.99
CA ASP A 976 69.73 -21.53 -16.14
C ASP A 976 70.36 -21.85 -14.77
N LYS A 977 71.28 -22.83 -14.75
CA LYS A 977 71.92 -23.33 -13.52
C LYS A 977 72.58 -22.24 -12.66
N SER A 978 73.02 -21.13 -13.26
CA SER A 978 73.59 -19.97 -12.57
C SER A 978 72.55 -19.12 -11.83
N LEU A 979 71.28 -19.18 -12.25
CA LEU A 979 70.18 -18.39 -11.72
C LEU A 979 69.22 -19.20 -10.84
N ALA A 980 69.42 -20.51 -10.70
CA ALA A 980 68.54 -21.44 -10.01
C ALA A 980 68.73 -21.48 -8.48
N TRP A 981 68.49 -20.33 -7.84
CA TRP A 981 68.52 -20.15 -6.39
C TRP A 981 67.50 -19.09 -5.95
N PHE A 982 67.07 -19.13 -4.68
CA PHE A 982 66.24 -18.08 -4.07
C PHE A 982 66.59 -17.88 -2.59
N HIS A 983 66.30 -16.68 -2.08
CA HIS A 983 66.43 -16.36 -0.65
C HIS A 983 65.15 -16.75 0.11
N TYR A 984 65.33 -17.35 1.28
CA TYR A 984 64.25 -17.66 2.20
C TYR A 984 64.58 -17.21 3.62
N ASN A 985 63.66 -16.45 4.23
CA ASN A 985 63.80 -16.03 5.62
C ASN A 985 63.12 -17.07 6.50
N SER A 986 63.87 -17.70 7.40
CA SER A 986 63.38 -18.74 8.30
C SER A 986 62.54 -18.22 9.48
N LEU A 987 62.01 -16.99 9.38
CA LEU A 987 61.22 -16.38 10.45
C LEU A 987 59.97 -17.24 10.72
N PRO A 988 59.70 -17.61 11.99
CA PRO A 988 58.37 -18.04 12.39
C PRO A 988 57.41 -16.84 12.24
N PRO A 989 56.16 -17.06 11.80
CA PRO A 989 55.22 -15.97 11.61
C PRO A 989 54.96 -15.24 12.94
N SER A 990 55.31 -13.96 12.99
CA SER A 990 54.78 -13.02 13.98
C SER A 990 53.30 -12.81 13.67
N ASP A 991 52.41 -13.40 14.47
CA ASP A 991 51.43 -12.63 15.25
C ASP A 991 50.49 -13.58 16.03
N ASN A 992 50.44 -13.33 17.34
CA ASN A 992 49.34 -13.56 18.29
C ASN A 992 48.63 -14.93 18.31
N VAL A 993 49.09 -15.84 19.18
CA VAL A 993 48.32 -16.39 20.33
C VAL A 993 49.28 -17.20 21.23
N ARG A 994 49.28 -16.86 22.53
CA ARG A 994 49.96 -17.49 23.70
C ARG A 994 51.47 -17.26 23.87
N ALA A 995 51.77 -16.07 24.40
CA ALA A 995 52.99 -15.80 25.15
C ALA A 995 52.99 -16.60 26.47
N ARG A 996 53.97 -17.50 26.65
CA ARG A 996 54.59 -17.85 27.96
C ARG A 996 55.78 -18.81 27.90
N LYS A 997 56.25 -19.26 26.72
CA LYS A 997 57.46 -20.10 26.60
C LYS A 997 58.36 -19.80 25.39
N ARG A 998 58.33 -18.55 24.89
CA ARG A 998 59.09 -18.10 23.70
C ARG A 998 59.94 -16.88 24.01
N GLN A 999 61.00 -17.07 24.77
CA GLN A 999 62.03 -16.02 24.94
C GLN A 999 63.45 -16.53 24.72
N LYS A 1000 63.60 -17.83 24.40
CA LYS A 1000 64.90 -18.48 24.15
C LYS A 1000 65.17 -18.80 22.68
N VAL A 1001 64.15 -18.86 21.82
CA VAL A 1001 64.28 -19.24 20.40
C VAL A 1001 64.51 -18.02 19.49
N ASP A 1002 64.03 -16.83 19.87
CA ASP A 1002 64.17 -15.61 19.06
C ASP A 1002 65.62 -15.11 18.94
N LYS A 1003 66.55 -15.59 19.79
CA LYS A 1003 67.99 -15.26 19.70
C LYS A 1003 68.78 -16.16 18.74
N GLU A 1004 68.25 -17.31 18.34
CA GLU A 1004 68.96 -18.27 17.46
C GLU A 1004 68.60 -18.10 15.98
N LEU A 1005 67.63 -17.25 15.66
CA LEU A 1005 67.11 -17.02 14.31
C LEU A 1005 67.46 -15.62 13.75
N MET A 1006 68.24 -14.85 14.52
CA MET A 1006 68.76 -13.54 14.16
C MET A 1006 70.29 -13.62 14.08
N ASN A 1007 70.88 -12.97 13.10
CA ASN A 1007 72.33 -12.75 13.03
C ASN A 1007 72.78 -11.79 14.14
N ASP A 1008 74.09 -11.69 14.41
CA ASP A 1008 74.66 -10.80 15.44
C ASP A 1008 74.23 -9.32 15.30
N ASP A 1009 73.80 -8.90 14.11
CA ASP A 1009 73.30 -7.56 13.78
C ASP A 1009 71.77 -7.37 14.03
N GLY A 1010 71.06 -8.41 14.47
CA GLY A 1010 69.60 -8.37 14.72
C GLY A 1010 68.72 -8.58 13.48
N GLU A 1011 69.30 -8.94 12.34
CA GLU A 1011 68.58 -9.28 11.11
C GLU A 1011 68.25 -10.78 11.02
N PRO A 1012 67.11 -11.18 10.44
CA PRO A 1012 66.73 -12.58 10.31
C PRO A 1012 67.70 -13.36 9.42
N ILE A 1013 68.02 -14.60 9.81
CA ILE A 1013 68.89 -15.49 9.03
C ILE A 1013 68.24 -15.75 7.66
N THR A 1014 68.89 -15.26 6.60
CA THR A 1014 68.53 -15.47 5.19
C THR A 1014 69.22 -16.74 4.68
N GLU A 1015 68.47 -17.83 4.47
CA GLU A 1015 68.98 -19.06 3.88
C GLU A 1015 68.90 -18.97 2.34
N VAL A 1016 70.02 -19.21 1.65
CA VAL A 1016 70.05 -19.34 0.19
C VAL A 1016 69.79 -20.80 -0.16
N ILE A 1017 68.70 -21.07 -0.88
CA ILE A 1017 68.28 -22.43 -1.20
C ILE A 1017 68.57 -22.72 -2.67
N THR A 1018 69.30 -23.81 -2.92
CA THR A 1018 69.64 -24.29 -4.27
C THR A 1018 68.80 -25.52 -4.66
N ILE A 1019 68.84 -25.89 -5.95
CA ILE A 1019 68.22 -27.16 -6.43
C ILE A 1019 68.77 -28.37 -5.66
N ALA A 1020 70.06 -28.37 -5.33
CA ALA A 1020 70.68 -29.48 -4.60
C ALA A 1020 70.07 -29.65 -3.18
N ASP A 1021 69.70 -28.55 -2.53
CA ASP A 1021 69.09 -28.59 -1.19
C ASP A 1021 67.63 -29.05 -1.24
N LEU A 1022 66.88 -28.62 -2.26
CA LEU A 1022 65.51 -29.10 -2.48
C LEU A 1022 65.47 -30.60 -2.83
N THR A 1023 66.41 -31.09 -3.64
CA THR A 1023 66.46 -32.51 -4.00
C THR A 1023 66.81 -33.39 -2.79
N LYS A 1024 67.67 -32.92 -1.88
CA LYS A 1024 67.92 -33.57 -0.58
C LYS A 1024 66.65 -33.64 0.28
N ARG A 1025 65.90 -32.53 0.39
CA ARG A 1025 64.63 -32.49 1.16
C ARG A 1025 63.55 -33.38 0.53
N TYR A 1026 63.37 -33.33 -0.79
CA TYR A 1026 62.43 -34.18 -1.54
C TYR A 1026 62.72 -35.67 -1.37
N THR A 1027 63.98 -36.09 -1.50
CA THR A 1027 64.36 -37.51 -1.38
C THR A 1027 64.14 -38.06 0.03
N MET A 1028 64.38 -37.25 1.06
CA MET A 1028 64.03 -37.61 2.45
C MET A 1028 62.53 -37.79 2.64
N VAL A 1029 61.70 -36.95 2.03
CA VAL A 1029 60.23 -37.05 2.11
C VAL A 1029 59.72 -38.28 1.36
N MET A 1030 60.28 -38.57 0.18
CA MET A 1030 59.97 -39.80 -0.56
C MET A 1030 60.30 -41.03 0.27
N ALA A 1031 61.43 -41.02 0.99
CA ALA A 1031 61.78 -42.09 1.93
C ALA A 1031 60.75 -42.23 3.05
N ARG A 1032 60.30 -41.11 3.63
CA ARG A 1032 59.27 -41.12 4.68
C ARG A 1032 57.93 -41.67 4.16
N LEU A 1033 57.48 -41.23 2.98
CA LEU A 1033 56.24 -41.70 2.35
C LEU A 1033 56.30 -43.21 2.10
N GLU A 1034 57.43 -43.68 1.57
CA GLU A 1034 57.66 -45.07 1.24
C GLU A 1034 57.76 -46.00 2.45
N LEU A 1035 58.36 -45.54 3.55
CA LEU A 1035 58.53 -46.29 4.79
C LEU A 1035 57.32 -46.22 5.71
N GLY A 1036 56.52 -45.16 5.62
CA GLY A 1036 55.37 -44.91 6.51
C GLY A 1036 54.29 -46.00 6.49
N ARG A 1037 54.26 -46.87 5.47
CA ARG A 1037 53.35 -48.04 5.44
C ARG A 1037 53.76 -49.16 6.39
N GLU A 1038 55.06 -49.32 6.62
CA GLU A 1038 55.63 -50.42 7.42
C GLU A 1038 56.11 -49.94 8.80
N PHE A 1039 56.54 -48.68 8.92
CA PHE A 1039 57.18 -48.14 10.12
C PHE A 1039 56.60 -46.77 10.54
N SER A 1040 55.29 -46.67 10.69
CA SER A 1040 54.57 -45.40 10.99
C SER A 1040 55.20 -44.57 12.12
N ASP A 1041 55.62 -45.19 13.22
CA ASP A 1041 56.12 -44.47 14.41
C ASP A 1041 57.59 -44.03 14.30
N GLN A 1042 58.39 -44.64 13.42
CA GLN A 1042 59.84 -44.40 13.32
C GLN A 1042 60.21 -43.39 12.22
N VAL A 1043 59.23 -42.95 11.44
CA VAL A 1043 59.46 -42.19 10.20
C VAL A 1043 59.45 -40.67 10.42
N THR A 1044 58.96 -40.18 11.57
CA THR A 1044 58.90 -38.75 11.89
C THR A 1044 59.32 -38.47 13.34
N PRO A 1045 60.49 -37.83 13.62
CA PRO A 1045 61.53 -37.35 12.70
C PRO A 1045 62.63 -38.39 12.43
N MET A 1046 62.86 -38.73 11.16
CA MET A 1046 63.91 -39.65 10.69
C MET A 1046 65.14 -38.89 10.15
N LYS A 1047 66.35 -39.21 10.62
CA LYS A 1047 67.63 -38.69 10.09
C LYS A 1047 68.06 -39.42 8.82
N SER A 1048 68.96 -38.83 8.02
CA SER A 1048 69.43 -39.40 6.75
C SER A 1048 70.08 -40.79 6.91
N GLN A 1049 70.86 -41.02 7.97
CA GLN A 1049 71.46 -42.33 8.26
C GLN A 1049 70.43 -43.39 8.68
N GLU A 1050 69.42 -42.99 9.45
CA GLU A 1050 68.32 -43.89 9.86
C GLU A 1050 67.43 -44.25 8.66
N ALA A 1051 67.20 -43.30 7.75
CA ALA A 1051 66.48 -43.52 6.50
C ALA A 1051 67.13 -44.59 5.63
N VAL A 1052 68.46 -44.54 5.47
CA VAL A 1052 69.21 -45.56 4.71
C VAL A 1052 69.05 -46.94 5.34
N LYS A 1053 69.14 -47.05 6.67
CA LYS A 1053 68.97 -48.31 7.41
C LYS A 1053 67.55 -48.87 7.30
N LEU A 1054 66.53 -48.04 7.50
CA LEU A 1054 65.13 -48.44 7.41
C LEU A 1054 64.72 -48.82 5.98
N CYS A 1055 65.16 -48.08 4.96
CA CYS A 1055 64.97 -48.45 3.55
C CYS A 1055 65.62 -49.80 3.21
N SER A 1056 66.82 -50.06 3.75
CA SER A 1056 67.52 -51.33 3.58
C SER A 1056 66.77 -52.48 4.27
N PHE A 1057 66.18 -52.23 5.44
CA PHE A 1057 65.32 -53.18 6.14
C PHE A 1057 63.95 -53.39 5.46
N ALA A 1058 63.38 -52.38 4.82
CA ALA A 1058 62.15 -52.48 4.02
C ALA A 1058 62.41 -53.14 2.65
N GLY A 1059 63.66 -53.22 2.20
CA GLY A 1059 64.05 -53.85 0.92
C GLY A 1059 63.99 -52.90 -0.28
N LYS A 1060 63.97 -51.60 -0.02
CA LYS A 1060 63.92 -50.54 -1.04
C LYS A 1060 65.33 -50.01 -1.30
N PHE A 1061 66.15 -50.86 -1.90
CA PHE A 1061 67.59 -50.61 -2.03
C PHE A 1061 67.92 -49.44 -2.98
N ASP A 1062 67.17 -49.23 -4.06
CA ASP A 1062 67.40 -48.11 -4.98
C ASP A 1062 67.23 -46.74 -4.31
N LEU A 1063 66.21 -46.61 -3.46
CA LEU A 1063 65.96 -45.41 -2.67
C LEU A 1063 67.04 -45.22 -1.59
N ALA A 1064 67.47 -46.30 -0.91
CA ALA A 1064 68.56 -46.23 0.06
C ALA A 1064 69.89 -45.77 -0.58
N ILE A 1065 70.18 -46.26 -1.79
CA ILE A 1065 71.40 -45.88 -2.54
C ILE A 1065 71.33 -44.42 -3.00
N SER A 1066 70.16 -43.94 -3.45
CA SER A 1066 70.01 -42.55 -3.87
C SER A 1066 70.17 -41.58 -2.69
N ILE A 1067 69.58 -41.88 -1.53
CA ILE A 1067 69.76 -41.11 -0.29
C ILE A 1067 71.23 -41.12 0.13
N ALA A 1068 71.88 -42.29 0.16
CA ALA A 1068 73.28 -42.40 0.56
C ALA A 1068 74.21 -41.56 -0.32
N LYS A 1069 73.95 -41.50 -1.63
CA LYS A 1069 74.72 -40.65 -2.55
C LYS A 1069 74.44 -39.16 -2.38
N LEU A 1070 73.18 -38.77 -2.22
CA LEU A 1070 72.78 -37.37 -2.04
C LEU A 1070 73.29 -36.77 -0.72
N PHE A 1071 73.41 -37.58 0.32
CA PHE A 1071 73.88 -37.18 1.65
C PHE A 1071 75.33 -37.60 1.96
N GLU A 1072 76.06 -38.15 0.98
CA GLU A 1072 77.46 -38.59 1.11
C GLU A 1072 77.69 -39.63 2.23
N ILE A 1073 76.75 -40.55 2.43
CA ILE A 1073 76.81 -41.64 3.41
C ILE A 1073 77.41 -42.91 2.75
N PRO A 1074 78.31 -43.65 3.42
CA PRO A 1074 78.85 -44.90 2.88
C PRO A 1074 77.76 -45.98 2.73
N LEU A 1075 77.81 -46.77 1.65
CA LEU A 1075 76.78 -47.78 1.32
C LEU A 1075 76.86 -49.07 2.16
N ASP A 1076 77.67 -49.09 3.22
CA ASP A 1076 77.91 -50.27 4.05
C ASP A 1076 76.60 -50.85 4.61
N ASP A 1077 75.74 -50.00 5.17
CA ASP A 1077 74.46 -50.40 5.76
C ASP A 1077 73.47 -50.98 4.72
N VAL A 1078 73.57 -50.53 3.46
CA VAL A 1078 72.71 -51.00 2.36
C VAL A 1078 73.10 -52.40 1.94
N PHE A 1079 74.40 -52.64 1.74
CA PHE A 1079 74.91 -53.96 1.35
C PHE A 1079 74.78 -54.99 2.49
N ASP A 1080 74.93 -54.58 3.75
CA ASP A 1080 74.61 -55.43 4.91
C ASP A 1080 73.13 -55.85 4.88
N GLY A 1081 72.19 -54.89 4.84
CA GLY A 1081 70.76 -55.15 4.82
C GLY A 1081 70.29 -56.00 3.62
N MET A 1082 70.85 -55.75 2.44
CA MET A 1082 70.57 -56.54 1.22
C MET A 1082 71.02 -57.99 1.37
N THR A 1083 72.22 -58.20 1.92
CA THR A 1083 72.77 -59.54 2.16
C THR A 1083 71.91 -60.31 3.16
N ARG A 1084 71.52 -59.69 4.29
CA ARG A 1084 70.63 -60.33 5.28
C ARG A 1084 69.28 -60.76 4.70
N LYS A 1085 68.70 -59.95 3.81
CA LYS A 1085 67.43 -60.31 3.13
C LYS A 1085 67.58 -61.45 2.14
N CYS A 1086 68.64 -61.42 1.32
CA CYS A 1086 68.99 -62.53 0.41
C CYS A 1086 69.18 -63.85 1.17
N LEU A 1087 69.76 -63.80 2.38
CA LEU A 1087 69.92 -64.98 3.25
C LEU A 1087 68.59 -65.43 3.88
N SER A 1088 67.72 -64.52 4.29
CA SER A 1088 66.38 -64.89 4.82
C SER A 1088 65.52 -65.64 3.78
N LEU A 1089 65.69 -65.30 2.49
CA LEU A 1089 65.09 -65.99 1.35
C LEU A 1089 65.59 -67.44 1.21
N ILE A 1090 66.86 -67.70 1.54
CA ILE A 1090 67.48 -69.02 1.47
C ILE A 1090 66.90 -69.93 2.56
N ASN A 1091 66.71 -69.40 3.78
CA ASN A 1091 66.37 -70.18 4.98
C ASN A 1091 64.87 -70.47 5.19
N SER A 1092 63.94 -69.83 4.46
CA SER A 1092 62.49 -70.07 4.64
C SER A 1092 61.92 -71.18 3.73
N ASN A 1093 61.55 -72.34 4.30
CA ASN A 1093 60.66 -73.34 3.68
C ASN A 1093 59.18 -73.07 4.06
N MET A 1094 58.64 -71.89 3.70
CA MET A 1094 57.31 -71.45 4.21
C MET A 1094 56.22 -71.35 3.12
N PRO A 1095 54.93 -71.59 3.47
CA PRO A 1095 53.81 -71.71 2.54
C PRO A 1095 53.41 -70.39 1.85
N VAL A 1096 52.62 -70.53 0.77
CA VAL A 1096 52.23 -69.52 -0.23
C VAL A 1096 51.65 -68.20 0.34
N SER A 1097 51.15 -68.17 1.58
CA SER A 1097 50.57 -66.99 2.23
C SER A 1097 51.57 -65.85 2.51
N ASN A 1098 52.88 -66.13 2.52
CA ASN A 1098 53.94 -65.14 2.78
C ASN A 1098 54.55 -64.51 1.50
N MET A 1099 53.93 -64.70 0.31
CA MET A 1099 54.43 -64.15 -0.96
C MET A 1099 54.70 -62.64 -0.94
N HIS A 1100 54.01 -61.87 -0.09
CA HIS A 1100 54.22 -60.42 0.04
C HIS A 1100 55.62 -60.03 0.58
N LYS A 1101 56.32 -60.91 1.33
CA LYS A 1101 57.69 -60.66 1.84
C LYS A 1101 58.76 -60.61 0.74
N PHE A 1102 58.44 -61.07 -0.47
CA PHE A 1102 59.36 -61.15 -1.61
C PHE A 1102 59.02 -60.17 -2.74
N SER A 1103 58.12 -59.23 -2.47
CA SER A 1103 57.70 -58.19 -3.43
C SER A 1103 58.86 -57.31 -3.91
N TRP A 1104 59.88 -57.07 -3.08
CA TRP A 1104 61.06 -56.25 -3.41
C TRP A 1104 61.91 -56.82 -4.56
N VAL A 1105 61.87 -58.13 -4.82
CA VAL A 1105 62.56 -58.76 -5.95
C VAL A 1105 61.73 -58.69 -7.23
N LYS A 1106 60.39 -58.67 -7.12
CA LYS A 1106 59.45 -58.64 -8.26
C LYS A 1106 59.15 -57.22 -8.76
N GLY A 1107 59.24 -56.22 -7.89
CA GLY A 1107 58.89 -54.83 -8.19
C GLY A 1107 59.98 -54.00 -8.87
N ASN A 1108 61.22 -54.48 -8.96
CA ASN A 1108 62.33 -53.72 -9.55
C ASN A 1108 62.49 -53.99 -11.06
N GLU A 1109 62.65 -52.93 -11.85
CA GLU A 1109 62.90 -53.04 -13.30
C GLU A 1109 64.18 -53.83 -13.61
N SER A 1110 65.17 -53.77 -12.70
CA SER A 1110 66.47 -54.42 -12.85
C SER A 1110 66.43 -55.95 -12.75
N THR A 1111 65.34 -56.54 -12.24
CA THR A 1111 65.14 -57.99 -12.06
C THR A 1111 64.12 -58.59 -13.02
N GLN A 1112 63.37 -57.77 -13.79
CA GLN A 1112 62.36 -58.24 -14.76
C GLN A 1112 62.97 -59.10 -15.89
N PHE A 1113 64.20 -58.77 -16.32
CA PHE A 1113 64.90 -59.46 -17.41
C PHE A 1113 65.68 -60.71 -16.96
N ILE A 1114 65.60 -61.09 -15.67
CA ILE A 1114 66.34 -62.22 -15.12
C ILE A 1114 65.40 -63.43 -15.04
N HIS A 1115 65.67 -64.48 -15.81
CA HIS A 1115 64.93 -65.74 -15.76
C HIS A 1115 65.51 -66.64 -14.65
N GLY A 1116 64.67 -67.11 -13.71
CA GLY A 1116 65.10 -67.94 -12.58
C GLY A 1116 64.12 -67.91 -11.40
N THR A 1117 64.43 -68.65 -10.33
CA THR A 1117 63.64 -68.61 -9.09
C THR A 1117 63.79 -67.25 -8.39
N ASP A 1118 62.86 -66.88 -7.52
CA ASP A 1118 62.94 -65.60 -6.77
C ASP A 1118 64.26 -65.47 -5.96
N LYS A 1119 64.90 -66.60 -5.60
CA LYS A 1119 66.22 -66.65 -4.95
C LYS A 1119 67.36 -66.26 -5.89
N ASP A 1120 67.33 -66.74 -7.12
CA ASP A 1120 68.36 -66.46 -8.14
C ASP A 1120 68.32 -64.98 -8.55
N LYS A 1121 67.11 -64.43 -8.67
CA LYS A 1121 66.89 -63.02 -8.99
C LYS A 1121 67.46 -62.09 -7.90
N ALA A 1122 67.30 -62.43 -6.62
CA ALA A 1122 67.82 -61.65 -5.50
C ALA A 1122 69.37 -61.61 -5.47
N TRP A 1123 70.01 -62.77 -5.69
CA TRP A 1123 71.48 -62.86 -5.78
C TRP A 1123 72.05 -62.14 -7.00
N ALA A 1124 71.38 -62.25 -8.15
CA ALA A 1124 71.78 -61.54 -9.37
C ALA A 1124 71.65 -60.01 -9.20
N MET A 1125 70.62 -59.55 -8.48
CA MET A 1125 70.44 -58.14 -8.14
C MET A 1125 71.59 -57.64 -7.24
N LEU A 1126 71.95 -58.37 -6.18
CA LEU A 1126 73.08 -58.01 -5.30
C LEU A 1126 74.41 -57.95 -6.08
N ARG A 1127 74.65 -58.93 -6.95
CA ARG A 1127 75.82 -58.96 -7.83
C ARG A 1127 75.86 -57.73 -8.75
N LYS A 1128 74.75 -57.38 -9.38
CA LYS A 1128 74.64 -56.21 -10.27
C LYS A 1128 74.93 -54.89 -9.55
N TYR A 1129 74.46 -54.71 -8.31
CA TYR A 1129 74.75 -53.49 -7.54
C TYR A 1129 76.20 -53.44 -7.03
N LEU A 1130 76.77 -54.58 -6.62
CA LEU A 1130 78.20 -54.66 -6.26
C LEU A 1130 79.08 -54.35 -7.47
N ASP A 1131 78.77 -54.87 -8.65
CA ASP A 1131 79.54 -54.58 -9.86
C ASP A 1131 79.44 -53.11 -10.28
N LYS A 1132 78.29 -52.45 -10.00
CA LYS A 1132 78.06 -51.04 -10.30
C LYS A 1132 78.73 -50.07 -9.31
N TYR A 1133 78.75 -50.42 -8.02
CA TYR A 1133 79.15 -49.49 -6.94
C TYR A 1133 80.42 -49.90 -6.17
N ASP A 1134 80.86 -51.16 -6.24
CA ASP A 1134 82.07 -51.67 -5.58
C ASP A 1134 83.18 -51.92 -6.62
N LYS A 1135 83.79 -50.82 -7.10
CA LYS A 1135 84.94 -50.84 -8.00
C LYS A 1135 86.24 -50.96 -7.20
N LYS A 1136 87.19 -51.78 -7.67
CA LYS A 1136 88.50 -52.01 -7.01
C LYS A 1136 89.26 -50.71 -6.74
N GLU A 1137 89.18 -49.75 -7.66
CA GLU A 1137 89.96 -48.50 -7.61
C GLU A 1137 89.36 -47.43 -6.67
N GLU A 1138 88.03 -47.29 -6.63
CA GLU A 1138 87.37 -46.21 -5.87
C GLU A 1138 86.98 -46.61 -4.44
N THR A 1139 86.69 -47.89 -4.20
CA THR A 1139 86.04 -48.35 -2.95
C THR A 1139 86.79 -49.46 -2.21
N LEU A 1140 87.94 -49.90 -2.74
CA LEU A 1140 88.82 -50.92 -2.14
C LEU A 1140 88.10 -52.24 -1.80
N SER A 1141 87.06 -52.62 -2.55
CA SER A 1141 86.26 -53.84 -2.30
C SER A 1141 85.54 -53.85 -0.94
N ARG A 1142 85.36 -52.67 -0.33
CA ARG A 1142 84.77 -52.50 1.00
C ARG A 1142 83.38 -53.12 1.07
N TYR A 1143 82.58 -52.97 0.02
CA TYR A 1143 81.19 -53.46 0.05
C TYR A 1143 81.10 -54.98 -0.11
N ARG A 1144 81.92 -55.62 -0.98
CA ARG A 1144 82.03 -57.08 -1.02
C ARG A 1144 82.52 -57.68 0.31
N ALA A 1145 83.38 -56.96 1.04
CA ALA A 1145 83.84 -57.40 2.36
C ALA A 1145 82.72 -57.34 3.41
N VAL A 1146 81.86 -56.30 3.36
CA VAL A 1146 80.65 -56.22 4.20
C VAL A 1146 79.68 -57.37 3.88
N VAL A 1147 79.48 -57.71 2.61
CA VAL A 1147 78.64 -58.86 2.20
C VAL A 1147 79.19 -60.18 2.77
N LEU A 1148 80.49 -60.45 2.63
CA LEU A 1148 81.11 -61.66 3.21
C LEU A 1148 80.96 -61.74 4.72
N LYS A 1149 81.29 -60.64 5.41
CA LYS A 1149 81.19 -60.55 6.86
C LYS A 1149 79.75 -60.85 7.31
N THR A 1150 78.78 -60.30 6.62
CA THR A 1150 77.37 -60.40 7.01
C THR A 1150 76.82 -61.80 6.73
N MET A 1151 77.19 -62.44 5.62
CA MET A 1151 76.92 -63.87 5.36
C MET A 1151 77.42 -64.76 6.48
N LEU A 1152 78.68 -64.62 6.87
CA LEU A 1152 79.31 -65.43 7.92
C LEU A 1152 78.69 -65.19 9.31
N THR A 1153 78.20 -63.97 9.58
CA THR A 1153 77.58 -63.64 10.87
C THR A 1153 76.16 -64.15 11.03
N VAL A 1154 75.38 -64.25 9.95
CA VAL A 1154 73.96 -64.65 10.01
C VAL A 1154 73.81 -66.17 10.03
N ASP A 1155 74.68 -66.87 9.31
CA ASP A 1155 74.71 -68.33 9.31
C ASP A 1155 76.15 -68.80 9.04
N SER A 1156 76.76 -69.43 10.05
CA SER A 1156 78.14 -69.92 9.98
C SER A 1156 78.32 -71.07 8.98
N TYR A 1157 77.23 -71.66 8.47
CA TYR A 1157 77.23 -72.80 7.55
C TYR A 1157 76.72 -72.47 6.14
N VAL A 1158 76.44 -71.19 5.82
CA VAL A 1158 75.97 -70.78 4.48
C VAL A 1158 77.05 -70.98 3.42
N SER A 1159 76.67 -71.59 2.28
CA SER A 1159 77.53 -71.70 1.10
C SER A 1159 77.75 -70.33 0.45
N ILE A 1160 79.01 -69.89 0.43
CA ILE A 1160 79.39 -68.61 -0.19
C ILE A 1160 79.37 -68.80 -1.73
N PRO A 1161 78.61 -67.99 -2.48
CA PRO A 1161 78.56 -68.08 -3.93
C PRO A 1161 79.93 -67.87 -4.57
N GLU A 1162 80.27 -68.70 -5.57
CA GLU A 1162 81.58 -68.67 -6.23
C GLU A 1162 81.93 -67.30 -6.82
N TRP A 1163 80.95 -66.60 -7.41
CA TRP A 1163 81.15 -65.29 -8.03
C TRP A 1163 81.64 -64.21 -7.05
N LEU A 1164 81.39 -64.38 -5.75
CA LEU A 1164 81.81 -63.43 -4.73
C LEU A 1164 83.24 -63.74 -4.25
N THR A 1165 83.63 -65.02 -4.23
CA THR A 1165 85.01 -65.45 -3.96
C THR A 1165 85.94 -65.25 -5.16
N SER A 1166 85.44 -65.38 -6.40
CA SER A 1166 86.24 -65.24 -7.62
C SER A 1166 86.77 -63.82 -7.80
N PHE A 1167 86.08 -62.81 -7.27
CA PHE A 1167 86.52 -61.42 -7.33
C PHE A 1167 87.82 -61.17 -6.53
N TYR A 1168 88.01 -61.87 -5.42
CA TYR A 1168 89.23 -61.80 -4.57
C TYR A 1168 90.34 -62.74 -5.04
N LYS A 1169 90.04 -63.67 -5.97
CA LYS A 1169 91.03 -64.59 -6.55
C LYS A 1169 91.88 -63.95 -7.66
N VAL A 1170 91.65 -62.67 -7.98
CA VAL A 1170 92.44 -61.89 -8.96
C VAL A 1170 93.05 -60.67 -8.31
#